data_AF-Q50HR4-F1
#
_entry.id   AF-Q50HR4-F1
#
_cell.length_a   1.000
_cell.length_b   1.000
_cell.length_c   1.000
_cell.angle_alpha   90.00
_cell.angle_beta   90.00
_cell.angle_gamma   90.00
#
_symmetry.space_group_name_H-M   'P 1'
#
loop_
_entity.id
_entity.type
_entity.pdbx_description
1 polymer ?
#
loop_
_entity_poly.entity_id
_entity_poly.type
_entity_poly.pdbx_seq_one_letter_code
_entity_poly.pdbx_strand_id
1 'polypeptide(L)'
;MTTAAERKYINIRKRLDQLGYRQTLTVESLPLVEKLFSDLVHTTESLRQSRLSCAKAEKDSANCDFCLEPYKLENVRLSRENNELYLELMKLREHSDQHIKELKTTLKKCSHETADLKFLNNQCVHKLQLLERESKAKNEKIQQLQEKNLQAIVQTPGGKKRRIAFRRQRMQIDEPAPPSEVSSYPVPQPEDPYIADLLQVADNRIQELQEEVLQLQEKLKVMENGVRGYSKQIELREREIERLSHALDGGRSPDVLSLESRNKTNEKLIAQLNIQVDFLQQANKELEKHIQELMETKETVTTEVVNLSSRNEKLCQELTEIDQLAQQLERHKEEVLETADKEVGEAKKEIQRNLCEMRNLEEKMSKLQLELDLCHKEKERLNGELLLKSDLETVVHQLEEEKYRLSKKLESFVVTERELTLEVERMRLEHGIKRRDKLPSRLDTFLRGIEEERDYYKKELEKLQHAIQRRTCVYMNYYAREKTSTYKGSEKGDHNSDIHLITRERDELQYMLERFEKYMEDIQSNVKLLTSERDKLSVLYNEAKEELSTLRQEPTNGTVTNSFVNCIEKEKERALSDLRRITAEKEALREKLKNIQEMNLLENSELEKTIEHLTFMNHQLESEKYELQSKILIMKETVESLENKSKLQVQKLSHMTGDSSHQKTEMNSLRINEQLQRSLDDCQHRLSIKRGELESAQEEIKILEEKLEKLSHKMTSESEEAHAMKKTIGVIDKEKDFLQETVDEKTERSPTCKKAFASKEKAIAQMRATVTEYETSLNQLKDTLANRDREVNSLRRQLDATHKELDDVGKSRDISFKENRRLQDDLATMARENQEISMELEAAIQEKEEMKSRVHKYITEVSRWESLMPAKENENKDLLDRFQMLHSRAEDWEIKAQQAEGESSSVRLELLSIDTDRRHLRERVDLLEKEIHEHINAHHAYESQISSMVKAMARLEEELRHIENEKAAVLNDLSSLRELCIKLDSGKDLMTQQLNSKSLELEKATAELENIKSESELFKKQLTSERQTIKNLESLLATNRDKEFHSHLTSHEKDTEIQLLKEKLNLSESKLASQSRETSMLRAKVTQLQADYDNLKRQISSERYERERTIQEMRRHGLPTSPLSSTLKSPIQSPEHINTSLSGR
;
A
#
# COMPACT_ATOMS: atom_id res chain seq x y z
N MET A 1 74.86 -33.12 -9.95
CA MET A 1 73.84 -32.06 -9.82
C MET A 1 72.60 -32.70 -9.23
N THR A 2 72.05 -32.21 -8.11
CA THR A 2 70.77 -32.72 -7.59
C THR A 2 69.60 -32.17 -8.39
N THR A 3 68.67 -33.04 -8.75
CA THR A 3 67.51 -32.70 -9.58
C THR A 3 66.53 -31.82 -8.80
N ALA A 4 65.72 -31.03 -9.50
CA ALA A 4 64.76 -30.13 -8.82
C ALA A 4 63.75 -30.89 -7.94
N ALA A 5 63.40 -32.13 -8.33
CA ALA A 5 62.53 -33.03 -7.58
C ALA A 5 63.13 -33.43 -6.21
N GLU A 6 64.43 -33.77 -6.15
CA GLU A 6 65.11 -34.13 -4.90
C GLU A 6 65.10 -32.98 -3.88
N ARG A 7 65.29 -31.74 -4.33
CA ARG A 7 65.27 -30.56 -3.44
C ARG A 7 63.88 -30.29 -2.89
N LYS A 8 62.84 -30.43 -3.73
CA LYS A 8 61.44 -30.39 -3.29
C LYS A 8 61.15 -31.50 -2.29
N TYR A 9 61.55 -32.74 -2.58
CA TYR A 9 61.38 -33.89 -1.71
C TYR A 9 61.95 -33.63 -0.31
N ILE A 10 63.22 -33.20 -0.22
CA ILE A 10 63.88 -32.90 1.05
C ILE A 10 63.16 -31.77 1.81
N ASN A 11 62.67 -30.74 1.11
CA ASN A 11 62.00 -29.60 1.75
C ASN A 11 60.63 -29.99 2.33
N ILE A 12 59.77 -30.60 1.51
CA ILE A 12 58.44 -31.10 1.93
C ILE A 12 58.60 -32.14 3.05
N ARG A 13 59.59 -33.03 2.93
CA ARG A 13 59.90 -34.02 3.96
C ARG A 13 60.25 -33.37 5.30
N LYS A 14 61.12 -32.36 5.32
CA LYS A 14 61.46 -31.61 6.54
C LYS A 14 60.25 -30.94 7.17
N ARG A 15 59.35 -30.34 6.36
CA ARG A 15 58.12 -29.70 6.85
C ARG A 15 57.12 -30.73 7.42
N LEU A 16 57.01 -31.91 6.81
CA LEU A 16 56.20 -33.02 7.32
C LEU A 16 56.76 -33.61 8.61
N ASP A 17 58.08 -33.83 8.70
CA ASP A 17 58.76 -34.28 9.92
C ASP A 17 58.57 -33.28 11.08
N GLN A 18 58.58 -31.98 10.81
CA GLN A 18 58.27 -30.92 11.78
C GLN A 18 56.83 -30.99 12.31
N LEU A 19 55.86 -31.38 11.47
CA LEU A 19 54.49 -31.66 11.88
C LEU A 19 54.28 -33.09 12.43
N GLY A 20 55.34 -33.90 12.54
CA GLY A 20 55.30 -35.26 13.08
C GLY A 20 54.93 -36.38 12.09
N TYR A 21 54.70 -36.07 10.81
CA TYR A 21 54.37 -37.05 9.77
C TYR A 21 55.62 -37.80 9.28
N ARG A 22 55.98 -38.88 10.00
CA ARG A 22 57.24 -39.60 9.79
C ARG A 22 57.20 -40.74 8.75
N GLN A 23 56.05 -41.08 8.18
CA GLN A 23 55.84 -42.20 7.24
C GLN A 23 56.66 -42.03 5.94
N THR A 24 57.15 -43.12 5.33
CA THR A 24 57.98 -43.06 4.10
C THR A 24 57.21 -42.48 2.92
N LEU A 25 57.79 -41.50 2.23
CA LEU A 25 57.20 -40.84 1.06
C LEU A 25 57.89 -41.32 -0.23
N THR A 26 57.12 -41.66 -1.26
CA THR A 26 57.67 -41.99 -2.60
C THR A 26 57.84 -40.74 -3.45
N VAL A 27 58.78 -40.73 -4.40
CA VAL A 27 59.01 -39.56 -5.27
C VAL A 27 57.78 -39.25 -6.14
N GLU A 28 57.03 -40.27 -6.55
CA GLU A 28 55.81 -40.14 -7.36
C GLU A 28 54.65 -39.45 -6.62
N SER A 29 54.54 -39.63 -5.30
CA SER A 29 53.46 -39.01 -4.49
C SER A 29 53.77 -37.57 -4.06
N LEU A 30 55.00 -37.10 -4.29
CA LEU A 30 55.48 -35.79 -3.87
C LEU A 30 54.61 -34.59 -4.33
N PRO A 31 54.15 -34.48 -5.59
CA PRO A 31 53.42 -33.29 -6.05
C PRO A 31 52.02 -33.18 -5.41
N LEU A 32 51.38 -34.31 -5.12
CA LEU A 32 50.10 -34.36 -4.42
C LEU A 32 50.26 -33.94 -2.96
N VAL A 33 51.29 -34.45 -2.29
CA VAL A 33 51.60 -34.10 -0.90
C VAL A 33 52.06 -32.64 -0.76
N GLU A 34 52.77 -32.07 -1.74
CA GLU A 34 53.10 -30.64 -1.80
C GLU A 34 51.84 -29.77 -1.82
N LYS A 35 50.85 -30.13 -2.65
CA LYS A 35 49.56 -29.43 -2.72
C LYS A 35 48.75 -29.58 -1.42
N LEU A 36 48.49 -30.81 -0.98
CA LEU A 36 47.70 -31.06 0.23
C LEU A 36 48.30 -30.40 1.48
N PHE A 37 49.63 -30.35 1.60
CA PHE A 37 50.30 -29.62 2.67
C PHE A 37 50.09 -28.11 2.55
N SER A 38 50.17 -27.56 1.34
CA SER A 38 49.96 -26.12 1.08
C SER A 38 48.50 -25.73 1.37
N ASP A 39 47.54 -26.55 0.96
CA ASP A 39 46.11 -26.38 1.23
C ASP A 39 45.82 -26.48 2.74
N LEU A 40 46.47 -27.40 3.46
CA LEU A 40 46.35 -27.52 4.93
C LEU A 40 46.91 -26.30 5.67
N VAL A 41 48.05 -25.76 5.22
CA VAL A 41 48.61 -24.51 5.78
C VAL A 41 47.68 -23.34 5.48
N HIS A 42 47.22 -23.18 4.24
CA HIS A 42 46.31 -22.10 3.87
C HIS A 42 44.98 -22.15 4.63
N THR A 43 44.39 -23.34 4.80
CA THR A 43 43.13 -23.51 5.55
C THR A 43 43.31 -23.28 7.05
N THR A 44 44.42 -23.70 7.66
CA THR A 44 44.69 -23.42 9.07
C THR A 44 45.03 -21.94 9.34
N GLU A 45 45.75 -21.28 8.42
CA GLU A 45 45.98 -19.82 8.50
C GLU A 45 44.68 -19.03 8.28
N SER A 46 43.86 -19.43 7.31
CA SER A 46 42.53 -18.82 7.06
C SER A 46 41.60 -18.98 8.26
N LEU A 47 41.55 -20.17 8.88
CA LEU A 47 40.77 -20.42 10.09
C LEU A 47 41.28 -19.58 11.27
N ARG A 48 42.60 -19.41 11.41
CA ARG A 48 43.20 -18.55 12.44
C ARG A 48 42.84 -17.07 12.22
N GLN A 49 42.90 -16.57 10.98
CA GLN A 49 42.50 -15.21 10.64
C GLN A 49 40.99 -14.99 10.88
N SER A 50 40.15 -15.93 10.46
CA SER A 50 38.70 -15.90 10.70
C SER A 50 38.37 -15.85 12.19
N ARG A 51 39.01 -16.69 13.03
CA ARG A 51 38.85 -16.66 14.49
C ARG A 51 39.29 -15.34 15.12
N LEU A 52 40.40 -14.76 14.66
CA LEU A 52 40.86 -13.45 15.15
C LEU A 52 39.90 -12.32 14.75
N SER A 53 39.35 -12.37 13.53
CA SER A 53 38.33 -11.43 13.07
C SER A 53 37.03 -11.55 13.87
N CYS A 54 36.58 -12.79 14.14
CA CYS A 54 35.39 -13.07 14.94
C CYS A 54 35.55 -12.56 16.39
N ALA A 55 36.66 -12.89 17.05
CA ALA A 55 36.94 -12.41 18.41
C ALA A 55 37.07 -10.87 18.49
N LYS A 56 37.55 -10.23 17.41
CA LYS A 56 37.54 -8.76 17.31
C LYS A 56 36.11 -8.23 17.16
N ALA A 57 35.30 -8.81 16.26
CA ALA A 57 33.91 -8.41 16.06
C ALA A 57 33.04 -8.59 17.33
N GLU A 58 33.25 -9.67 18.09
CA GLU A 58 32.60 -9.88 19.40
C GLU A 58 32.96 -8.78 20.41
N LYS A 59 34.25 -8.39 20.47
CA LYS A 59 34.71 -7.31 21.34
C LYS A 59 34.18 -5.94 20.91
N ASP A 60 34.16 -5.67 19.61
CA ASP A 60 33.64 -4.43 19.04
C ASP A 60 32.11 -4.36 19.25
N SER A 61 31.38 -5.49 19.15
CA SER A 61 29.95 -5.59 19.49
C SER A 61 29.68 -5.30 20.97
N ALA A 62 30.47 -5.90 21.88
CA ALA A 62 30.34 -5.65 23.32
C ALA A 62 30.62 -4.19 23.70
N ASN A 63 31.57 -3.54 23.02
CA ASN A 63 31.80 -2.09 23.16
C ASN A 63 30.61 -1.27 22.65
N CYS A 64 30.01 -1.64 21.50
CA CYS A 64 28.81 -0.99 21.00
C CYS A 64 27.63 -1.12 21.99
N ASP A 65 27.39 -2.30 22.56
CA ASP A 65 26.36 -2.48 23.59
C ASP A 65 26.60 -1.61 24.82
N PHE A 66 27.85 -1.51 25.30
CA PHE A 66 28.21 -0.61 26.40
C PHE A 66 27.96 0.87 26.07
N CYS A 67 28.25 1.30 24.83
CA CYS A 67 27.95 2.67 24.37
C CYS A 67 26.45 2.92 24.19
N LEU A 68 25.64 1.89 23.90
CA LEU A 68 24.19 1.99 23.73
C LEU A 68 23.42 1.94 25.06
N GLU A 69 23.98 1.34 26.11
CA GLU A 69 23.31 1.15 27.39
C GLU A 69 22.79 2.45 28.05
N PRO A 70 23.54 3.58 28.06
CA PRO A 70 23.02 4.85 28.56
C PRO A 70 21.81 5.35 27.75
N TYR A 71 21.83 5.17 26.43
CA TYR A 71 20.71 5.55 25.55
C TYR A 71 19.49 4.65 25.74
N LYS A 72 19.67 3.35 26.04
CA LYS A 72 18.56 2.45 26.40
C LYS A 72 17.91 2.88 27.71
N LEU A 73 18.71 3.20 28.74
CA LEU A 73 18.22 3.70 30.03
C LEU A 73 17.49 5.03 29.89
N GLU A 74 18.04 5.96 29.10
CA GLU A 74 17.41 7.25 28.79
C GLU A 74 16.08 7.06 28.03
N ASN A 75 16.02 6.16 27.05
CA ASN A 75 14.76 5.84 26.34
C ASN A 75 13.70 5.28 27.29
N VAL A 76 14.07 4.43 28.25
CA VAL A 76 13.16 3.91 29.28
C VAL A 76 12.68 5.02 30.22
N ARG A 77 13.54 6.00 30.57
CA ARG A 77 13.14 7.18 31.34
C ARG A 77 12.14 8.05 30.56
N LEU A 78 12.51 8.48 29.36
CA LEU A 78 11.67 9.30 28.49
C LEU A 78 10.34 8.61 28.17
N SER A 79 10.32 7.28 28.01
CA SER A 79 9.07 6.53 27.83
C SER A 79 8.16 6.57 29.06
N ARG A 80 8.71 6.62 30.28
CA ARG A 80 7.91 6.79 31.51
C ARG A 80 7.39 8.21 31.63
N GLU A 81 8.25 9.21 31.47
CA GLU A 81 7.88 10.63 31.51
C GLU A 81 6.80 10.95 30.47
N ASN A 82 6.93 10.42 29.25
CA ASN A 82 5.92 10.59 28.19
C ASN A 82 4.59 9.90 28.53
N ASN A 83 4.61 8.68 29.10
CA ASN A 83 3.39 8.01 29.58
C ASN A 83 2.73 8.75 30.76
N GLU A 84 3.50 9.35 31.66
CA GLU A 84 3.00 10.18 32.77
C GLU A 84 2.37 11.48 32.25
N LEU A 85 3.04 12.17 31.30
CA LEU A 85 2.50 13.34 30.61
C LEU A 85 1.23 13.02 29.81
N TYR A 86 1.15 11.87 29.14
CA TYR A 86 -0.09 11.42 28.48
C TYR A 86 -1.22 11.20 29.51
N LEU A 87 -0.92 10.64 30.68
CA LEU A 87 -1.91 10.43 31.73
C LEU A 87 -2.40 11.77 32.34
N GLU A 88 -1.51 12.74 32.51
CA GLU A 88 -1.89 14.10 32.93
C GLU A 88 -2.71 14.83 31.86
N LEU A 89 -2.35 14.70 30.57
CA LEU A 89 -3.13 15.24 29.46
C LEU A 89 -4.52 14.60 29.36
N MET A 90 -4.68 13.31 29.66
CA MET A 90 -5.99 12.67 29.73
C MET A 90 -6.82 13.22 30.91
N LYS A 91 -6.25 13.34 32.11
CA LYS A 91 -6.94 13.94 33.27
C LYS A 91 -7.34 15.40 33.02
N LEU A 92 -6.46 16.21 32.45
CA LEU A 92 -6.75 17.59 32.07
C LEU A 92 -7.86 17.66 31.02
N ARG A 93 -7.85 16.76 30.03
CA ARG A 93 -8.95 16.65 29.06
C ARG A 93 -10.26 16.31 29.76
N GLU A 94 -10.29 15.29 30.61
CA GLU A 94 -11.49 14.86 31.35
C GLU A 94 -12.07 16.00 32.23
N HIS A 95 -11.23 16.73 32.95
CA HIS A 95 -11.64 17.92 33.70
C HIS A 95 -12.19 19.02 32.78
N SER A 96 -11.54 19.28 31.64
CA SER A 96 -12.02 20.26 30.66
C SER A 96 -13.37 19.85 30.03
N ASP A 97 -13.56 18.57 29.68
CA ASP A 97 -14.80 18.03 29.14
C ASP A 97 -15.92 18.06 30.19
N GLN A 98 -15.60 17.85 31.46
CA GLN A 98 -16.54 17.98 32.57
C GLN A 98 -16.99 19.43 32.76
N HIS A 99 -16.07 20.39 32.77
CA HIS A 99 -16.43 21.82 32.79
C HIS A 99 -17.20 22.26 31.53
N ILE A 100 -16.87 21.74 30.35
CA ILE A 100 -17.63 22.01 29.12
C ILE A 100 -19.05 21.43 29.23
N LYS A 101 -19.26 20.27 29.85
CA LYS A 101 -20.60 19.72 30.14
C LYS A 101 -21.38 20.61 31.11
N GLU A 102 -20.75 21.07 32.19
CA GLU A 102 -21.34 21.98 33.18
C GLU A 102 -21.71 23.35 32.60
N LEU A 103 -20.84 23.92 31.74
CA LEU A 103 -21.13 25.14 31.00
C LEU A 103 -22.25 24.93 29.97
N LYS A 104 -22.33 23.76 29.33
CA LYS A 104 -23.45 23.41 28.43
C LYS A 104 -24.78 23.23 29.16
N THR A 105 -24.80 22.70 30.39
CA THR A 105 -26.04 22.57 31.17
C THR A 105 -26.50 23.91 31.73
N THR A 106 -25.59 24.77 32.22
CA THR A 106 -25.94 26.14 32.64
C THR A 106 -26.40 27.01 31.47
N LEU A 107 -25.71 26.96 30.31
CA LEU A 107 -26.16 27.66 29.10
C LEU A 107 -27.55 27.21 28.65
N LYS A 108 -27.82 25.90 28.66
CA LYS A 108 -29.17 25.38 28.38
C LYS A 108 -30.18 25.94 29.38
N LYS A 109 -29.89 25.93 30.69
CA LYS A 109 -30.78 26.46 31.72
C LYS A 109 -31.12 27.95 31.47
N CYS A 110 -30.10 28.79 31.30
CA CYS A 110 -30.28 30.21 31.01
C CYS A 110 -31.01 30.46 29.67
N SER A 111 -30.85 29.57 28.68
CA SER A 111 -31.60 29.64 27.42
C SER A 111 -33.09 29.36 27.60
N HIS A 112 -33.47 28.41 28.48
CA HIS A 112 -34.88 28.18 28.83
C HIS A 112 -35.44 29.36 29.64
N GLU A 113 -34.72 29.83 30.67
CA GLU A 113 -35.11 31.02 31.45
C GLU A 113 -35.29 32.26 30.54
N THR A 114 -34.45 32.43 29.52
CA THR A 114 -34.59 33.49 28.50
C THR A 114 -35.80 33.30 27.59
N ALA A 115 -36.14 32.05 27.23
CA ALA A 115 -37.33 31.75 26.43
C ALA A 115 -38.61 32.03 27.23
N ASP A 116 -38.65 31.65 28.51
CA ASP A 116 -39.77 31.90 29.43
C ASP A 116 -39.96 33.40 29.66
N LEU A 117 -38.87 34.16 29.88
CA LEU A 117 -38.93 35.62 30.00
C LEU A 117 -39.38 36.29 28.69
N LYS A 118 -38.98 35.79 27.52
CA LYS A 118 -39.48 36.28 26.21
C LYS A 118 -40.96 35.98 26.03
N PHE A 119 -41.43 34.79 26.42
CA PHE A 119 -42.85 34.43 26.39
C PHE A 119 -43.68 35.33 27.30
N LEU A 120 -43.22 35.56 28.55
CA LEU A 120 -43.86 36.45 29.49
C LEU A 120 -43.90 37.91 28.97
N ASN A 121 -42.79 38.40 28.41
CA ASN A 121 -42.74 39.73 27.81
C ASN A 121 -43.71 39.86 26.63
N ASN A 122 -43.76 38.88 25.73
CA ASN A 122 -44.73 38.84 24.62
C ASN A 122 -46.18 38.84 25.13
N GLN A 123 -46.48 38.12 26.22
CA GLN A 123 -47.80 38.13 26.87
C GLN A 123 -48.13 39.51 27.47
N CYS A 124 -47.17 40.15 28.14
CA CYS A 124 -47.31 41.52 28.66
C CYS A 124 -47.54 42.54 27.54
N VAL A 125 -46.79 42.46 26.44
CA VAL A 125 -46.96 43.31 25.24
C VAL A 125 -48.32 43.09 24.60
N HIS A 126 -48.78 41.84 24.44
CA HIS A 126 -50.11 41.56 23.91
C HIS A 126 -51.22 42.13 24.82
N LYS A 127 -51.07 42.01 26.14
CA LYS A 127 -52.01 42.60 27.12
C LYS A 127 -52.01 44.13 27.07
N LEU A 128 -50.85 44.76 26.93
CA LEU A 128 -50.75 46.21 26.70
C LEU A 128 -51.43 46.63 25.40
N GLN A 129 -51.21 45.93 24.29
CA GLN A 129 -51.88 46.22 23.02
C GLN A 129 -53.41 46.07 23.10
N LEU A 130 -53.92 45.08 23.84
CA LEU A 130 -55.37 44.94 24.09
C LEU A 130 -55.91 46.15 24.89
N LEU A 131 -55.23 46.54 25.97
CA LEU A 131 -55.60 47.70 26.77
C LEU A 131 -55.50 49.02 25.99
N GLU A 132 -54.52 49.16 25.10
CA GLU A 132 -54.41 50.30 24.18
C GLU A 132 -55.55 50.34 23.17
N ARG A 133 -55.93 49.19 22.58
CA ARG A 133 -57.08 49.10 21.66
C ARG A 133 -58.39 49.45 22.39
N GLU A 134 -58.59 48.95 23.60
CA GLU A 134 -59.72 49.33 24.45
C GLU A 134 -59.70 50.82 24.80
N SER A 135 -58.53 51.38 25.16
CA SER A 135 -58.37 52.79 25.48
C SER A 135 -58.67 53.68 24.27
N LYS A 136 -58.19 53.30 23.07
CA LYS A 136 -58.52 53.95 21.79
C LYS A 136 -60.02 53.87 21.51
N ALA A 137 -60.64 52.69 21.59
CA ALA A 137 -62.08 52.55 21.41
C ALA A 137 -62.91 53.35 22.43
N LYS A 138 -62.46 53.44 23.69
CA LYS A 138 -63.07 54.30 24.72
C LYS A 138 -62.89 55.79 24.39
N ASN A 139 -61.72 56.21 23.92
CA ASN A 139 -61.46 57.60 23.50
C ASN A 139 -62.26 57.98 22.25
N GLU A 140 -62.32 57.12 21.23
CA GLU A 140 -63.17 57.27 20.04
C GLU A 140 -64.64 57.35 20.44
N LYS A 141 -65.09 56.54 21.40
CA LYS A 141 -66.47 56.61 21.92
C LYS A 141 -66.74 57.91 22.65
N ILE A 142 -65.79 58.39 23.46
CA ILE A 142 -65.85 59.72 24.11
C ILE A 142 -65.91 60.82 23.05
N GLN A 143 -65.10 60.74 22.00
CA GLN A 143 -65.07 61.72 20.92
C GLN A 143 -66.40 61.71 20.13
N GLN A 144 -66.94 60.55 19.77
CA GLN A 144 -68.27 60.42 19.17
C GLN A 144 -69.38 61.00 20.06
N LEU A 145 -69.29 60.81 21.39
CA LEU A 145 -70.24 61.38 22.35
C LEU A 145 -70.08 62.90 22.45
N GLN A 146 -68.85 63.43 22.38
CA GLN A 146 -68.58 64.88 22.34
C GLN A 146 -69.07 65.50 21.03
N GLU A 147 -68.84 64.87 19.87
CA GLU A 147 -69.33 65.31 18.56
C GLU A 147 -70.87 65.31 18.49
N LYS A 148 -71.53 64.32 19.08
CA LYS A 148 -72.99 64.32 19.24
C LYS A 148 -73.49 65.39 20.23
N ASN A 149 -72.73 65.69 21.28
CA ASN A 149 -73.03 66.81 22.19
C ASN A 149 -72.89 68.18 21.49
N LEU A 150 -71.88 68.31 20.60
CA LEU A 150 -71.63 69.50 19.78
C LEU A 150 -72.73 69.81 18.76
N GLN A 151 -73.68 68.90 18.54
CA GLN A 151 -74.81 69.04 17.61
C GLN A 151 -76.17 69.19 18.32
N ALA A 152 -76.20 69.26 19.66
CA ALA A 152 -77.41 69.49 20.45
C ALA A 152 -77.88 70.97 20.38
N ILE A 153 -78.67 71.30 19.36
CA ILE A 153 -79.28 72.64 19.21
C ILE A 153 -80.62 72.68 19.94
N VAL A 154 -80.63 73.16 21.19
CA VAL A 154 -81.87 73.45 21.92
C VAL A 154 -82.50 74.74 21.37
N GLN A 155 -83.65 74.62 20.70
CA GLN A 155 -84.43 75.78 20.25
C GLN A 155 -85.26 76.34 21.42
N THR A 156 -84.93 77.57 21.86
CA THR A 156 -85.83 78.36 22.70
C THR A 156 -86.70 79.29 21.82
N PRO A 157 -87.99 79.50 22.14
CA PRO A 157 -88.86 80.36 21.34
C PRO A 157 -88.39 81.82 21.43
N GLY A 158 -87.76 82.34 20.37
CA GLY A 158 -87.14 83.67 20.39
C GLY A 158 -86.18 84.01 19.25
N GLY A 159 -85.91 83.09 18.32
CA GLY A 159 -85.40 83.43 16.98
C GLY A 159 -83.97 83.96 16.85
N LYS A 160 -83.15 83.99 17.92
CA LYS A 160 -81.75 84.44 17.87
C LYS A 160 -80.76 83.31 18.16
N LYS A 161 -80.08 82.82 17.11
CA LYS A 161 -79.00 81.83 17.21
C LYS A 161 -77.79 82.44 17.94
N ARG A 162 -77.47 81.97 19.16
CA ARG A 162 -76.19 82.22 19.84
C ARG A 162 -75.48 80.89 20.08
N ARG A 163 -74.19 80.79 19.75
CA ARG A 163 -73.34 79.69 20.22
C ARG A 163 -73.11 79.89 21.72
N ILE A 164 -73.45 78.89 22.52
CA ILE A 164 -73.22 78.90 23.98
C ILE A 164 -71.76 78.50 24.23
N ALA A 165 -71.04 79.26 25.05
CA ALA A 165 -69.67 78.94 25.43
C ALA A 165 -69.64 77.86 26.53
N PHE A 166 -68.71 76.92 26.41
CA PHE A 166 -68.61 75.76 27.30
C PHE A 166 -68.31 76.16 28.75
N ARG A 167 -69.26 75.91 29.65
CA ARG A 167 -68.99 75.83 31.09
C ARG A 167 -69.19 74.39 31.54
N ARG A 168 -68.12 73.73 32.00
CA ARG A 168 -68.15 72.35 32.48
C ARG A 168 -69.08 72.23 33.69
N GLN A 169 -70.26 71.66 33.50
CA GLN A 169 -71.18 71.33 34.58
C GLN A 169 -70.73 70.01 35.22
N ARG A 170 -70.33 70.04 36.49
CA ARG A 170 -70.16 68.80 37.28
C ARG A 170 -71.55 68.21 37.51
N MET A 171 -71.69 66.91 37.27
CA MET A 171 -72.90 66.16 37.60
C MET A 171 -72.52 65.09 38.61
N GLN A 172 -73.02 65.23 39.85
CA GLN A 172 -73.11 64.11 40.78
C GLN A 172 -74.31 63.26 40.33
N ILE A 173 -74.18 61.94 40.45
CA ILE A 173 -75.26 61.00 40.15
C ILE A 173 -75.45 60.16 41.40
N ASP A 174 -76.62 60.32 42.02
CA ASP A 174 -77.13 59.46 43.07
C ASP A 174 -78.07 58.40 42.45
N GLU A 175 -78.11 57.23 43.08
CA GLU A 175 -78.91 56.02 42.77
C GLU A 175 -78.57 55.19 41.49
N PRO A 176 -78.54 53.84 41.60
CA PRO A 176 -78.33 52.93 40.47
C PRO A 176 -79.64 52.43 39.84
N ALA A 177 -79.67 52.33 38.51
CA ALA A 177 -80.80 51.81 37.71
C ALA A 177 -80.49 50.43 37.07
N PRO A 178 -81.49 49.61 36.69
CA PRO A 178 -81.38 48.15 36.62
C PRO A 178 -80.99 47.55 35.26
N PRO A 179 -80.71 46.22 35.18
CA PRO A 179 -80.40 45.52 33.93
C PRO A 179 -81.65 45.01 33.17
N SER A 180 -81.53 44.87 31.85
CA SER A 180 -82.51 44.29 30.90
C SER A 180 -81.70 43.69 29.74
N GLU A 181 -81.59 42.36 29.61
CA GLU A 181 -82.50 41.36 28.99
C GLU A 181 -82.25 41.13 27.47
N VAL A 182 -82.73 39.97 26.97
CA VAL A 182 -82.76 39.51 25.55
C VAL A 182 -81.40 39.00 25.00
N SER A 183 -81.26 37.85 24.33
CA SER A 183 -82.10 36.64 24.17
C SER A 183 -81.27 35.52 23.50
N SER A 184 -81.48 34.24 23.88
CA SER A 184 -81.15 33.08 23.04
C SER A 184 -82.08 31.89 23.33
N TYR A 185 -82.71 31.36 22.28
CA TYR A 185 -83.65 30.23 22.34
C TYR A 185 -82.95 28.87 22.51
N PRO A 186 -83.54 27.95 23.28
CA PRO A 186 -83.47 26.50 23.04
C PRO A 186 -84.82 25.94 22.54
N VAL A 187 -84.81 24.81 21.83
CA VAL A 187 -86.03 24.06 21.43
C VAL A 187 -85.90 22.60 21.88
N PRO A 188 -86.95 21.93 22.41
CA PRO A 188 -86.83 20.67 23.15
C PRO A 188 -87.35 19.44 22.39
N GLN A 189 -87.04 18.25 22.91
CA GLN A 189 -87.70 16.98 22.56
C GLN A 189 -88.85 16.65 23.54
N PRO A 190 -89.93 15.99 23.06
CA PRO A 190 -90.78 15.07 23.83
C PRO A 190 -90.68 13.64 23.25
N GLU A 191 -90.53 12.55 24.00
CA GLU A 191 -91.41 11.95 25.03
C GLU A 191 -92.67 11.24 24.48
N ASP A 192 -92.53 9.99 23.99
CA ASP A 192 -93.23 8.76 24.46
C ASP A 192 -92.73 7.49 23.69
N PRO A 193 -92.16 6.46 24.34
CA PRO A 193 -91.55 5.30 23.66
C PRO A 193 -92.48 4.34 22.90
N TYR A 194 -93.80 4.32 23.15
CA TYR A 194 -94.67 3.28 22.54
C TYR A 194 -95.20 3.66 21.14
N ILE A 195 -95.21 4.95 20.81
CA ILE A 195 -95.48 5.42 19.43
C ILE A 195 -94.25 5.24 18.54
N ALA A 196 -93.05 5.26 19.14
CA ALA A 196 -91.79 5.02 18.45
C ALA A 196 -91.70 3.61 17.85
N ASP A 197 -92.09 2.53 18.57
CA ASP A 197 -91.96 1.16 18.04
C ASP A 197 -92.88 0.88 16.83
N LEU A 198 -94.11 1.39 16.81
CA LEU A 198 -95.01 1.17 15.67
C LEU A 198 -94.65 2.04 14.46
N LEU A 199 -94.13 3.26 14.70
CA LEU A 199 -93.50 4.05 13.65
C LEU A 199 -92.21 3.38 13.17
N GLN A 200 -91.37 2.84 14.04
CA GLN A 200 -90.10 2.20 13.68
C GLN A 200 -90.32 0.89 12.91
N VAL A 201 -91.36 0.11 13.18
CA VAL A 201 -91.74 -1.05 12.34
C VAL A 201 -92.26 -0.59 10.97
N ALA A 202 -93.03 0.51 10.92
CA ALA A 202 -93.49 1.09 9.64
C ALA A 202 -92.33 1.70 8.84
N ASP A 203 -91.41 2.42 9.49
CA ASP A 203 -90.24 3.08 8.91
C ASP A 203 -89.19 2.07 8.49
N ASN A 204 -88.96 1.00 9.25
CA ASN A 204 -88.13 -0.12 8.81
C ASN A 204 -88.75 -0.80 7.58
N ARG A 205 -90.07 -1.01 7.55
CA ARG A 205 -90.73 -1.59 6.37
C ARG A 205 -90.75 -0.65 5.17
N ILE A 206 -90.83 0.66 5.40
CA ILE A 206 -90.70 1.70 4.38
C ILE A 206 -89.23 1.77 3.90
N GLN A 207 -88.24 1.62 4.77
CA GLN A 207 -86.83 1.53 4.39
C GLN A 207 -86.53 0.27 3.58
N GLU A 208 -87.00 -0.91 4.00
CA GLU A 208 -86.89 -2.15 3.21
C GLU A 208 -87.51 -1.98 1.81
N LEU A 209 -88.72 -1.41 1.73
CA LEU A 209 -89.38 -1.16 0.45
C LEU A 209 -88.70 -0.04 -0.36
N GLN A 210 -88.08 0.95 0.28
CA GLN A 210 -87.28 1.99 -0.38
C GLN A 210 -85.94 1.44 -0.88
N GLU A 211 -85.30 0.52 -0.16
CA GLU A 211 -84.09 -0.18 -0.59
C GLU A 211 -84.40 -1.17 -1.71
N GLU A 212 -85.50 -1.93 -1.63
CA GLU A 212 -85.98 -2.76 -2.75
C GLU A 212 -86.31 -1.90 -3.97
N VAL A 213 -87.00 -0.76 -3.80
CA VAL A 213 -87.28 0.18 -4.89
C VAL A 213 -85.99 0.80 -5.44
N LEU A 214 -85.01 1.16 -4.61
CA LEU A 214 -83.72 1.68 -5.06
C LEU A 214 -82.91 0.62 -5.81
N GLN A 215 -82.84 -0.62 -5.31
CA GLN A 215 -82.17 -1.72 -6.00
C GLN A 215 -82.88 -2.11 -7.30
N LEU A 216 -84.21 -2.06 -7.35
CA LEU A 216 -84.97 -2.28 -8.58
C LEU A 216 -84.84 -1.10 -9.55
N GLN A 217 -84.79 0.14 -9.08
CA GLN A 217 -84.49 1.32 -9.90
C GLN A 217 -83.06 1.30 -10.42
N GLU A 218 -82.08 0.83 -9.64
CA GLU A 218 -80.69 0.68 -10.07
C GLU A 218 -80.55 -0.45 -11.09
N LYS A 219 -81.18 -1.62 -10.85
CA LYS A 219 -81.25 -2.71 -11.85
C LYS A 219 -82.00 -2.28 -13.11
N LEU A 220 -83.10 -1.54 -13.00
CA LEU A 220 -83.82 -0.96 -14.13
C LEU A 220 -82.92 0.03 -14.88
N LYS A 221 -82.22 0.93 -14.19
CA LYS A 221 -81.30 1.91 -14.79
C LYS A 221 -80.10 1.24 -15.47
N VAL A 222 -79.58 0.15 -14.91
CA VAL A 222 -78.52 -0.69 -15.54
C VAL A 222 -79.07 -1.43 -16.76
N MET A 223 -80.25 -2.05 -16.69
CA MET A 223 -80.89 -2.68 -17.85
C MET A 223 -81.24 -1.66 -18.94
N GLU A 224 -81.81 -0.52 -18.60
CA GLU A 224 -82.09 0.57 -19.53
C GLU A 224 -80.81 1.15 -20.13
N ASN A 225 -79.70 1.24 -19.39
CA ASN A 225 -78.41 1.64 -19.95
C ASN A 225 -77.84 0.58 -20.89
N GLY A 226 -78.05 -0.71 -20.60
CA GLY A 226 -77.76 -1.82 -21.50
C GLY A 226 -78.60 -1.76 -22.79
N VAL A 227 -79.92 -1.59 -22.67
CA VAL A 227 -80.86 -1.46 -23.80
C VAL A 227 -80.55 -0.18 -24.60
N ARG A 228 -80.31 0.97 -23.96
CA ARG A 228 -79.84 2.19 -24.65
C ARG A 228 -78.50 1.98 -25.34
N GLY A 229 -77.61 1.16 -24.79
CA GLY A 229 -76.34 0.77 -25.41
C GLY A 229 -76.55 -0.08 -26.67
N TYR A 230 -77.36 -1.13 -26.60
CA TYR A 230 -77.66 -2.00 -27.73
C TYR A 230 -78.50 -1.31 -28.80
N SER A 231 -79.51 -0.50 -28.43
CA SER A 231 -80.27 0.31 -29.39
C SER A 231 -79.40 1.35 -30.09
N LYS A 232 -78.44 2.00 -29.40
CA LYS A 232 -77.45 2.85 -30.09
C LYS A 232 -76.54 2.06 -31.04
N GLN A 233 -76.13 0.84 -30.69
CA GLN A 233 -75.37 -0.01 -31.61
C GLN A 233 -76.20 -0.46 -32.83
N ILE A 234 -77.50 -0.72 -32.65
CA ILE A 234 -78.41 -1.09 -33.73
C ILE A 234 -78.64 0.12 -34.66
N GLU A 235 -79.00 1.29 -34.13
CA GLU A 235 -79.15 2.50 -34.95
C GLU A 235 -77.86 2.88 -35.71
N LEU A 236 -76.68 2.70 -35.10
CA LEU A 236 -75.40 2.95 -35.76
C LEU A 236 -75.07 1.90 -36.83
N ARG A 237 -75.59 0.67 -36.72
CA ARG A 237 -75.50 -0.34 -37.77
C ARG A 237 -76.52 -0.14 -38.89
N GLU A 238 -77.76 0.25 -38.57
CA GLU A 238 -78.81 0.48 -39.55
C GLU A 238 -78.49 1.69 -40.44
N ARG A 239 -77.99 2.80 -39.87
CA ARG A 239 -77.46 3.93 -40.64
C ARG A 239 -76.28 3.55 -41.54
N GLU A 240 -75.44 2.61 -41.10
CA GLU A 240 -74.32 2.11 -41.90
C GLU A 240 -74.78 1.13 -43.01
N ILE A 241 -75.82 0.34 -42.76
CA ILE A 241 -76.44 -0.55 -43.76
C ILE A 241 -77.17 0.26 -44.85
N GLU A 242 -77.89 1.33 -44.49
CA GLU A 242 -78.51 2.24 -45.46
C GLU A 242 -77.46 2.99 -46.30
N ARG A 243 -76.34 3.39 -45.68
CA ARG A 243 -75.17 4.00 -46.36
C ARG A 243 -74.49 3.03 -47.33
N LEU A 244 -74.31 1.77 -46.94
CA LEU A 244 -73.68 0.73 -47.76
C LEU A 244 -74.59 0.27 -48.91
N SER A 245 -75.91 0.22 -48.68
CA SER A 245 -76.89 -0.21 -49.70
C SER A 245 -77.01 0.78 -50.86
N HIS A 246 -76.91 2.09 -50.60
CA HIS A 246 -76.90 3.12 -51.65
C HIS A 246 -75.63 3.15 -52.51
N ALA A 247 -74.53 2.51 -52.08
CA ALA A 247 -73.25 2.53 -52.78
C ALA A 247 -73.02 1.35 -53.74
N LEU A 248 -73.92 0.34 -53.75
CA LEU A 248 -73.75 -0.90 -54.49
C LEU A 248 -74.65 -1.05 -55.74
N ASP A 249 -75.58 -0.12 -55.97
CA ASP A 249 -76.51 -0.15 -57.11
C ASP A 249 -75.92 0.45 -58.42
N GLY A 250 -74.59 0.35 -58.57
CA GLY A 250 -73.82 0.87 -59.69
C GLY A 250 -72.52 0.09 -59.87
N GLY A 251 -72.58 -1.03 -60.59
CA GLY A 251 -71.49 -2.01 -60.68
C GLY A 251 -70.16 -1.44 -61.16
N ARG A 252 -69.07 -1.81 -60.47
CA ARG A 252 -67.67 -1.56 -60.89
C ARG A 252 -67.11 -2.78 -61.61
N SER A 253 -66.37 -2.56 -62.70
CA SER A 253 -65.71 -3.65 -63.45
C SER A 253 -64.60 -4.31 -62.60
N PRO A 254 -64.25 -5.59 -62.87
CA PRO A 254 -63.22 -6.31 -62.10
C PRO A 254 -61.85 -5.64 -62.12
N ASP A 255 -61.50 -4.85 -63.15
CA ASP A 255 -60.26 -4.06 -63.17
C ASP A 255 -60.25 -2.95 -62.12
N VAL A 256 -61.41 -2.32 -61.85
CA VAL A 256 -61.54 -1.32 -60.78
C VAL A 256 -61.43 -2.00 -59.42
N LEU A 257 -61.98 -3.20 -59.24
CA LEU A 257 -61.84 -3.96 -57.99
C LEU A 257 -60.41 -4.47 -57.77
N SER A 258 -59.70 -4.84 -58.83
CA SER A 258 -58.27 -5.18 -58.79
C SER A 258 -57.42 -3.96 -58.43
N LEU A 259 -57.68 -2.81 -59.06
CA LEU A 259 -57.05 -1.54 -58.73
C LEU A 259 -57.41 -1.05 -57.32
N GLU A 260 -58.63 -1.28 -56.84
CA GLU A 260 -59.07 -0.88 -55.49
C GLU A 260 -58.51 -1.83 -54.41
N SER A 261 -58.33 -3.11 -54.71
CA SER A 261 -57.61 -4.06 -53.84
C SER A 261 -56.13 -3.69 -53.77
N ARG A 262 -55.48 -3.41 -54.92
CA ARG A 262 -54.09 -2.95 -54.98
C ARG A 262 -53.91 -1.57 -54.33
N ASN A 263 -54.86 -0.67 -54.50
CA ASN A 263 -54.86 0.63 -53.83
C ASN A 263 -55.11 0.48 -52.33
N LYS A 264 -55.96 -0.43 -51.85
CA LYS A 264 -56.11 -0.72 -50.41
C LYS A 264 -54.87 -1.38 -49.80
N THR A 265 -54.14 -2.22 -50.53
CA THR A 265 -52.84 -2.72 -50.07
C THR A 265 -51.77 -1.64 -50.10
N ASN A 266 -51.77 -0.78 -51.13
CA ASN A 266 -50.88 0.38 -51.20
C ASN A 266 -51.22 1.43 -50.13
N GLU A 267 -52.49 1.66 -49.79
CA GLU A 267 -52.93 2.56 -48.72
C GLU A 267 -52.57 2.00 -47.35
N LYS A 268 -52.68 0.68 -47.14
CA LYS A 268 -52.16 0.04 -45.92
C LYS A 268 -50.64 0.13 -45.83
N LEU A 269 -49.94 -0.05 -46.94
CA LEU A 269 -48.48 0.12 -47.00
C LEU A 269 -48.07 1.58 -46.81
N ILE A 270 -48.78 2.54 -47.40
CA ILE A 270 -48.59 3.98 -47.20
C ILE A 270 -48.93 4.37 -45.77
N ALA A 271 -49.96 3.80 -45.14
CA ALA A 271 -50.27 4.03 -43.74
C ALA A 271 -49.19 3.45 -42.82
N GLN A 272 -48.67 2.24 -43.10
CA GLN A 272 -47.54 1.67 -42.36
C GLN A 272 -46.24 2.46 -42.57
N LEU A 273 -45.96 2.88 -43.80
CA LEU A 273 -44.81 3.73 -44.14
C LEU A 273 -44.96 5.12 -43.53
N ASN A 274 -46.17 5.70 -43.46
CA ASN A 274 -46.42 6.96 -42.78
C ASN A 274 -46.24 6.81 -41.28
N ILE A 275 -46.76 5.75 -40.64
CA ILE A 275 -46.48 5.46 -39.22
C ILE A 275 -44.97 5.27 -38.98
N GLN A 276 -44.25 4.63 -39.91
CA GLN A 276 -42.81 4.46 -39.83
C GLN A 276 -42.06 5.79 -40.07
N VAL A 277 -42.54 6.64 -40.98
CA VAL A 277 -42.01 7.99 -41.24
C VAL A 277 -42.30 8.91 -40.06
N ASP A 278 -43.48 8.85 -39.44
CA ASP A 278 -43.83 9.59 -38.22
C ASP A 278 -42.95 9.14 -37.05
N PHE A 279 -42.72 7.82 -36.90
CA PHE A 279 -41.79 7.28 -35.91
C PHE A 279 -40.35 7.70 -36.17
N LEU A 280 -39.89 7.70 -37.43
CA LEU A 280 -38.55 8.16 -37.81
C LEU A 280 -38.40 9.70 -37.72
N GLN A 281 -39.46 10.47 -37.98
CA GLN A 281 -39.48 11.92 -37.79
C GLN A 281 -39.50 12.27 -36.30
N GLN A 282 -40.24 11.53 -35.48
CA GLN A 282 -40.24 11.69 -34.03
C GLN A 282 -38.87 11.30 -33.44
N ALA A 283 -38.29 10.19 -33.88
CA ALA A 283 -36.93 9.77 -33.49
C ALA A 283 -35.87 10.78 -33.98
N ASN A 284 -35.97 11.29 -35.21
CA ASN A 284 -35.08 12.34 -35.70
C ASN A 284 -35.25 13.64 -34.91
N LYS A 285 -36.48 14.03 -34.54
CA LYS A 285 -36.75 15.21 -33.73
C LYS A 285 -36.26 15.06 -32.28
N GLU A 286 -36.34 13.85 -31.73
CA GLU A 286 -35.75 13.51 -30.43
C GLU A 286 -34.22 13.52 -30.49
N LEU A 287 -33.61 13.01 -31.57
CA LEU A 287 -32.16 13.10 -31.82
C LEU A 287 -31.70 14.53 -32.08
N GLU A 288 -32.43 15.34 -32.85
CA GLU A 288 -32.18 16.77 -33.05
C GLU A 288 -32.26 17.53 -31.73
N LYS A 289 -33.27 17.25 -30.90
CA LYS A 289 -33.37 17.80 -29.54
C LYS A 289 -32.19 17.38 -28.67
N HIS A 290 -31.76 16.11 -28.73
CA HIS A 290 -30.62 15.63 -27.98
C HIS A 290 -29.29 16.23 -28.47
N ILE A 291 -29.13 16.43 -29.78
CA ILE A 291 -28.00 17.14 -30.37
C ILE A 291 -28.00 18.60 -29.92
N GLN A 292 -29.16 19.26 -29.87
CA GLN A 292 -29.29 20.63 -29.38
C GLN A 292 -28.95 20.73 -27.87
N GLU A 293 -29.47 19.82 -27.04
CA GLU A 293 -29.10 19.69 -25.62
C GLU A 293 -27.60 19.41 -25.43
N LEU A 294 -27.00 18.59 -26.29
CA LEU A 294 -25.55 18.33 -26.32
C LEU A 294 -24.74 19.54 -26.81
N MET A 295 -25.28 20.38 -27.70
CA MET A 295 -24.62 21.63 -28.10
C MET A 295 -24.69 22.68 -26.98
N GLU A 296 -25.83 22.82 -26.31
CA GLU A 296 -26.02 23.75 -25.21
C GLU A 296 -25.14 23.36 -24.01
N THR A 297 -25.10 22.08 -23.64
CA THR A 297 -24.18 21.58 -22.60
C THR A 297 -22.71 21.66 -23.01
N LYS A 298 -22.37 21.47 -24.29
CA LYS A 298 -21.03 21.76 -24.80
C LYS A 298 -20.70 23.24 -24.67
N GLU A 299 -21.61 24.14 -24.99
CA GLU A 299 -21.41 25.59 -24.87
C GLU A 299 -21.19 25.98 -23.41
N THR A 300 -22.03 25.53 -22.48
CA THR A 300 -21.81 25.77 -21.04
C THR A 300 -20.47 25.23 -20.57
N VAL A 301 -20.12 23.98 -20.90
CA VAL A 301 -18.81 23.39 -20.55
C VAL A 301 -17.65 24.18 -21.17
N THR A 302 -17.76 24.66 -22.41
CA THR A 302 -16.71 25.52 -22.99
C THR A 302 -16.58 26.87 -22.28
N THR A 303 -17.69 27.49 -21.85
CA THR A 303 -17.63 28.73 -21.05
C THR A 303 -17.06 28.47 -19.66
N GLU A 304 -17.37 27.33 -19.03
CA GLU A 304 -16.77 26.91 -17.76
C GLU A 304 -15.27 26.66 -17.91
N VAL A 305 -14.82 25.97 -18.97
CA VAL A 305 -13.40 25.76 -19.27
C VAL A 305 -12.68 27.09 -19.49
N VAL A 306 -13.27 28.06 -20.19
CA VAL A 306 -12.69 29.41 -20.37
C VAL A 306 -12.65 30.18 -19.04
N ASN A 307 -13.70 30.08 -18.21
CA ASN A 307 -13.72 30.71 -16.88
C ASN A 307 -12.69 30.08 -15.93
N LEU A 308 -12.53 28.76 -15.97
CA LEU A 308 -11.51 28.02 -15.23
C LEU A 308 -10.11 28.32 -15.74
N SER A 309 -9.89 28.46 -17.06
CA SER A 309 -8.59 28.85 -17.60
C SER A 309 -8.21 30.28 -17.19
N SER A 310 -9.16 31.23 -17.23
CA SER A 310 -8.94 32.60 -16.73
C SER A 310 -8.69 32.63 -15.22
N ARG A 311 -9.35 31.76 -14.45
CA ARG A 311 -9.10 31.63 -13.01
C ARG A 311 -7.74 31.02 -12.71
N ASN A 312 -7.32 30.01 -13.46
CA ASN A 312 -6.00 29.41 -13.35
C ASN A 312 -4.91 30.41 -13.76
N GLU A 313 -5.12 31.23 -14.79
CA GLU A 313 -4.19 32.30 -15.17
C GLU A 313 -4.01 33.33 -14.05
N LYS A 314 -5.10 33.73 -13.37
CA LYS A 314 -5.04 34.60 -12.17
C LYS A 314 -4.33 33.93 -11.00
N LEU A 315 -4.62 32.65 -10.73
CA LEU A 315 -3.92 31.90 -9.68
C LEU A 315 -2.43 31.74 -9.98
N CYS A 316 -2.04 31.59 -11.26
CA CYS A 316 -0.63 31.62 -11.66
C CYS A 316 -0.01 33.00 -11.44
N GLN A 317 -0.72 34.10 -11.70
CA GLN A 317 -0.26 35.46 -11.39
C GLN A 317 -0.08 35.65 -9.88
N GLU A 318 -1.09 35.30 -9.08
CA GLU A 318 -1.05 35.32 -7.60
C GLU A 318 0.12 34.46 -7.06
N LEU A 319 0.36 33.27 -7.62
CA LEU A 319 1.52 32.44 -7.28
C LEU A 319 2.85 33.13 -7.63
N THR A 320 2.98 33.79 -8.79
CA THR A 320 4.20 34.53 -9.12
C THR A 320 4.41 35.78 -8.24
N GLU A 321 3.34 36.39 -7.71
CA GLU A 321 3.42 37.46 -6.72
C GLU A 321 3.85 36.91 -5.35
N ILE A 322 3.33 35.76 -4.95
CA ILE A 322 3.74 35.03 -3.74
C ILE A 322 5.21 34.61 -3.82
N ASP A 323 5.69 34.10 -4.96
CA ASP A 323 7.10 33.76 -5.17
C ASP A 323 8.01 35.01 -5.09
N GLN A 324 7.57 36.14 -5.64
CA GLN A 324 8.30 37.41 -5.52
C GLN A 324 8.37 37.90 -4.07
N LEU A 325 7.26 37.81 -3.33
CA LEU A 325 7.19 38.13 -1.90
C LEU A 325 8.06 37.17 -1.07
N ALA A 326 8.04 35.87 -1.36
CA ALA A 326 8.87 34.87 -0.70
C ALA A 326 10.36 35.17 -0.90
N GLN A 327 10.79 35.49 -2.14
CA GLN A 327 12.16 35.91 -2.41
C GLN A 327 12.54 37.24 -1.72
N GLN A 328 11.61 38.20 -1.59
CA GLN A 328 11.87 39.43 -0.84
C GLN A 328 12.04 39.14 0.66
N LEU A 329 11.19 38.29 1.22
CA LEU A 329 11.24 37.87 2.63
C LEU A 329 12.50 37.05 2.92
N GLU A 330 12.94 36.21 1.98
CA GLU A 330 14.20 35.46 2.08
C GLU A 330 15.42 36.39 2.06
N ARG A 331 15.47 37.38 1.17
CA ARG A 331 16.51 38.43 1.18
C ARG A 331 16.52 39.22 2.49
N HIS A 332 15.36 39.67 2.97
CA HIS A 332 15.26 40.40 4.25
C HIS A 332 15.70 39.52 5.44
N LYS A 333 15.37 38.22 5.44
CA LYS A 333 15.84 37.26 6.44
C LYS A 333 17.36 37.12 6.41
N GLU A 334 17.95 37.08 5.22
CA GLU A 334 19.40 36.95 5.04
C GLU A 334 20.15 38.22 5.47
N GLU A 335 19.61 39.41 5.17
CA GLU A 335 20.09 40.70 5.69
C GLU A 335 20.01 40.76 7.23
N VAL A 336 18.88 40.34 7.82
CA VAL A 336 18.70 40.29 9.28
C VAL A 336 19.67 39.30 9.93
N LEU A 337 19.89 38.13 9.33
CA LEU A 337 20.89 37.17 9.79
C LEU A 337 22.31 37.75 9.71
N GLU A 338 22.67 38.46 8.64
CA GLU A 338 23.98 39.10 8.53
C GLU A 338 24.16 40.20 9.58
N THR A 339 23.12 40.96 9.93
CA THR A 339 23.17 41.92 11.06
C THR A 339 23.31 41.21 12.42
N ALA A 340 22.57 40.14 12.65
CA ALA A 340 22.66 39.36 13.89
C ALA A 340 24.04 38.70 14.07
N ASP A 341 24.62 38.15 13.01
CA ASP A 341 25.98 37.58 13.04
C ASP A 341 27.05 38.65 13.30
N LYS A 342 26.87 39.88 12.80
CA LYS A 342 27.74 41.03 13.13
C LYS A 342 27.62 41.39 14.62
N GLU A 343 26.40 41.56 15.13
CA GLU A 343 26.14 41.87 16.54
C GLU A 343 26.66 40.77 17.49
N VAL A 344 26.43 39.49 17.17
CA VAL A 344 26.98 38.34 17.90
C VAL A 344 28.51 38.33 17.82
N GLY A 345 29.08 38.68 16.67
CA GLY A 345 30.52 38.85 16.50
C GLY A 345 31.12 39.96 17.36
N GLU A 346 30.41 41.06 17.56
CA GLU A 346 30.80 42.17 18.43
C GLU A 346 30.63 41.82 19.91
N ALA A 347 29.50 41.25 20.30
CA ALA A 347 29.26 40.74 21.65
C ALA A 347 30.32 39.69 22.06
N LYS A 348 30.75 38.82 21.13
CA LYS A 348 31.83 37.86 21.36
C LYS A 348 33.19 38.53 21.58
N LYS A 349 33.49 39.64 20.88
CA LYS A 349 34.70 40.46 21.13
C LYS A 349 34.62 41.20 22.47
N GLU A 350 33.43 41.64 22.88
CA GLU A 350 33.17 42.27 24.18
C GLU A 350 33.40 41.27 25.32
N ILE A 351 32.81 40.07 25.23
CA ILE A 351 33.00 38.97 26.18
C ILE A 351 34.49 38.59 26.27
N GLN A 352 35.22 38.53 25.16
CA GLN A 352 36.66 38.27 25.18
C GLN A 352 37.47 39.36 25.90
N ARG A 353 37.10 40.64 25.74
CA ARG A 353 37.71 41.75 26.50
C ARG A 353 37.40 41.65 27.99
N ASN A 354 36.13 41.44 28.36
CA ASN A 354 35.72 41.25 29.74
C ASN A 354 36.39 40.05 30.41
N LEU A 355 36.58 38.92 29.71
CA LEU A 355 37.33 37.77 30.22
C LEU A 355 38.83 38.07 30.43
N CYS A 356 39.43 38.91 29.60
CA CYS A 356 40.81 39.37 29.83
C CYS A 356 40.89 40.33 31.02
N GLU A 357 39.92 41.22 31.19
CA GLU A 357 39.84 42.11 32.35
C GLU A 357 39.58 41.36 33.65
N MET A 358 38.68 40.38 33.65
CA MET A 358 38.47 39.46 34.78
C MET A 358 39.77 38.76 35.17
N ARG A 359 40.50 38.18 34.21
CA ARG A 359 41.81 37.54 34.48
C ARG A 359 42.82 38.52 35.06
N ASN A 360 42.88 39.75 34.56
CA ASN A 360 43.74 40.80 35.09
C ASN A 360 43.34 41.21 36.53
N LEU A 361 42.05 41.15 36.86
CA LEU A 361 41.53 41.40 38.21
C LEU A 361 41.79 40.20 39.14
N GLU A 362 41.64 38.96 38.66
CA GLU A 362 42.00 37.73 39.39
C GLU A 362 43.49 37.70 39.74
N GLU A 363 44.37 38.11 38.83
CA GLU A 363 45.80 38.29 39.11
C GLU A 363 46.07 39.37 40.17
N LYS A 364 45.34 40.50 40.12
CA LYS A 364 45.45 41.56 41.13
C LYS A 364 44.95 41.10 42.50
N MET A 365 43.81 40.41 42.54
CA MET A 365 43.27 39.81 43.76
C MET A 365 44.24 38.77 44.34
N SER A 366 44.87 37.94 43.50
CA SER A 366 45.89 36.98 43.94
C SER A 366 47.13 37.67 44.52
N LYS A 367 47.56 38.79 43.94
CA LYS A 367 48.68 39.61 44.46
C LYS A 367 48.31 40.27 45.80
N LEU A 368 47.13 40.87 45.89
CA LEU A 368 46.62 41.48 47.13
C LEU A 368 46.41 40.44 48.23
N GLN A 369 45.96 39.22 47.90
CA GLN A 369 45.86 38.12 48.85
C GLN A 369 47.23 37.71 49.38
N LEU A 370 48.25 37.63 48.52
CA LEU A 370 49.62 37.35 48.93
C LEU A 370 50.18 38.44 49.86
N GLU A 371 49.92 39.71 49.54
CA GLU A 371 50.30 40.87 50.39
C GLU A 371 49.56 40.84 51.74
N LEU A 372 48.27 40.47 51.74
CA LEU A 372 47.47 40.30 52.95
C LEU A 372 48.01 39.17 53.84
N ASP A 373 48.37 38.02 53.25
CA ASP A 373 48.94 36.87 53.96
C ASP A 373 50.33 37.19 54.54
N LEU A 374 51.14 38.00 53.86
CA LEU A 374 52.41 38.52 54.37
C LEU A 374 52.19 39.47 55.55
N CYS A 375 51.21 40.38 55.44
CA CYS A 375 50.84 41.29 56.52
C CYS A 375 50.30 40.54 57.75
N HIS A 376 49.55 39.44 57.56
CA HIS A 376 49.12 38.57 58.65
C HIS A 376 50.30 37.88 59.35
N LYS A 377 51.28 37.36 58.59
CA LYS A 377 52.50 36.76 59.16
C LYS A 377 53.34 37.79 59.94
N GLU A 378 53.42 39.03 59.47
CA GLU A 378 54.08 40.11 60.21
C GLU A 378 53.30 40.51 61.48
N LYS A 379 51.98 40.54 61.42
CA LYS A 379 51.13 40.74 62.61
C LYS A 379 51.29 39.62 63.64
N GLU A 380 51.40 38.37 63.22
CA GLU A 380 51.69 37.25 64.13
C GLU A 380 53.08 37.36 64.76
N ARG A 381 54.11 37.74 63.98
CA ARG A 381 55.46 38.04 64.50
C ARG A 381 55.41 39.14 65.57
N LEU A 382 54.73 40.26 65.28
CA LEU A 382 54.58 41.38 66.21
C LEU A 382 53.77 41.00 67.46
N ASN A 383 52.75 40.14 67.33
CA ASN A 383 52.03 39.59 68.49
C ASN A 383 52.93 38.68 69.35
N GLY A 384 53.83 37.89 68.74
CA GLY A 384 54.84 37.12 69.46
C GLY A 384 55.84 38.01 70.22
N GLU A 385 56.26 39.12 69.61
CA GLU A 385 57.10 40.14 70.26
C GLU A 385 56.35 40.87 71.38
N LEU A 386 55.03 41.07 71.25
CA LEU A 386 54.17 41.63 72.30
C LEU A 386 54.00 40.65 73.48
N LEU A 387 53.94 39.34 73.23
CA LEU A 387 53.90 38.32 74.28
C LEU A 387 55.20 38.31 75.10
N LEU A 388 56.36 38.41 74.45
CA LEU A 388 57.65 38.64 75.09
C LEU A 388 57.70 39.91 75.95
N LYS A 389 56.90 40.94 75.59
CA LYS A 389 56.75 42.15 76.40
C LYS A 389 55.91 41.91 77.66
N SER A 390 54.89 41.05 77.60
CA SER A 390 54.13 40.59 78.78
C SER A 390 55.02 39.82 79.77
N ASP A 391 55.93 38.99 79.26
CA ASP A 391 56.91 38.28 80.11
C ASP A 391 57.88 39.27 80.79
N LEU A 392 58.31 40.32 80.07
CA LEU A 392 59.11 41.41 80.65
C LEU A 392 58.32 42.23 81.69
N GLU A 393 57.04 42.52 81.47
CA GLU A 393 56.17 43.18 82.46
C GLU A 393 56.00 42.30 83.72
N THR A 394 55.95 40.97 83.57
CA THR A 394 55.95 40.01 84.69
C THR A 394 57.26 40.03 85.47
N VAL A 395 58.41 40.10 84.79
CA VAL A 395 59.73 40.26 85.43
C VAL A 395 59.87 41.62 86.13
N VAL A 396 59.32 42.69 85.56
CA VAL A 396 59.26 44.01 86.22
C VAL A 396 58.44 43.93 87.50
N HIS A 397 57.27 43.26 87.49
CA HIS A 397 56.46 43.11 88.70
C HIS A 397 57.19 42.30 89.81
N GLN A 398 57.96 41.28 89.44
CA GLN A 398 58.82 40.53 90.38
C GLN A 398 59.96 41.41 90.94
N LEU A 399 60.56 42.27 90.11
CA LEU A 399 61.57 43.25 90.55
C LEU A 399 60.96 44.34 91.45
N GLU A 400 59.71 44.73 91.23
CA GLU A 400 58.99 45.67 92.10
C GLU A 400 58.62 45.04 93.45
N GLU A 401 58.28 43.75 93.50
CA GLU A 401 58.08 43.01 94.75
C GLU A 401 59.39 42.85 95.55
N GLU A 402 60.51 42.48 94.91
CA GLU A 402 61.81 42.43 95.59
C GLU A 402 62.31 43.82 95.99
N LYS A 403 62.03 44.87 95.20
CA LYS A 403 62.25 46.27 95.60
C LYS A 403 61.43 46.63 96.84
N TYR A 404 60.15 46.29 96.90
CA TYR A 404 59.30 46.51 98.08
C TYR A 404 59.84 45.75 99.31
N ARG A 405 60.28 44.50 99.13
CA ARG A 405 60.90 43.68 100.17
C ARG A 405 62.21 44.27 100.68
N LEU A 406 63.04 44.81 99.78
CA LEU A 406 64.29 45.50 100.11
C LEU A 406 64.03 46.85 100.79
N SER A 407 63.05 47.64 100.34
CA SER A 407 62.62 48.86 101.02
C SER A 407 62.14 48.57 102.45
N LYS A 408 61.35 47.50 102.66
CA LYS A 408 60.91 47.09 104.00
C LYS A 408 62.06 46.63 104.90
N LYS A 409 63.09 45.98 104.33
CA LYS A 409 64.36 45.73 105.05
C LYS A 409 65.10 47.03 105.37
N LEU A 410 65.16 47.97 104.44
CA LEU A 410 65.80 49.27 104.66
C LEU A 410 65.10 50.06 105.76
N GLU A 411 63.76 50.07 105.80
CA GLU A 411 62.98 50.65 106.90
C GLU A 411 63.30 49.97 108.25
N SER A 412 63.41 48.63 108.28
CA SER A 412 63.84 47.93 109.50
C SER A 412 65.27 48.31 109.92
N PHE A 413 66.18 48.52 108.96
CA PHE A 413 67.53 49.01 109.26
C PHE A 413 67.52 50.46 109.75
N VAL A 414 66.68 51.34 109.20
CA VAL A 414 66.49 52.72 109.69
C VAL A 414 65.90 52.73 111.11
N VAL A 415 65.06 51.76 111.48
CA VAL A 415 64.62 51.59 112.87
C VAL A 415 65.80 51.17 113.76
N THR A 416 66.60 50.19 113.36
CA THR A 416 67.81 49.81 114.14
C THR A 416 68.86 50.93 114.19
N GLU A 417 68.97 51.75 113.14
CA GLU A 417 69.83 52.94 113.11
C GLU A 417 69.31 54.03 114.05
N ARG A 418 67.99 54.19 114.18
CA ARG A 418 67.37 55.06 115.19
C ARG A 418 67.61 54.55 116.61
N GLU A 419 67.53 53.25 116.84
CA GLU A 419 67.85 52.66 118.15
C GLU A 419 69.35 52.83 118.49
N LEU A 420 70.25 52.60 117.52
CA LEU A 420 71.69 52.83 117.68
C LEU A 420 72.04 54.32 117.82
N THR A 421 71.36 55.24 117.15
CA THR A 421 71.59 56.68 117.33
C THR A 421 71.04 57.19 118.65
N LEU A 422 69.91 56.67 119.14
CA LEU A 422 69.44 56.92 120.51
C LEU A 422 70.41 56.35 121.57
N GLU A 423 71.08 55.23 121.29
CA GLU A 423 72.14 54.69 122.14
C GLU A 423 73.43 55.53 122.09
N VAL A 424 73.81 56.03 120.91
CA VAL A 424 74.92 56.98 120.73
C VAL A 424 74.61 58.34 121.37
N GLU A 425 73.36 58.78 121.38
CA GLU A 425 72.94 59.98 122.12
C GLU A 425 72.90 59.77 123.64
N ARG A 426 72.50 58.58 124.12
CA ARG A 426 72.72 58.17 125.53
C ARG A 426 74.20 58.24 125.90
N MET A 427 75.08 57.62 125.10
CA MET A 427 76.52 57.64 125.36
C MET A 427 77.14 59.04 125.24
N ARG A 428 76.60 59.93 124.39
CA ARG A 428 76.97 61.36 124.34
C ARG A 428 76.55 62.14 125.58
N LEU A 429 75.45 61.76 126.24
CA LEU A 429 74.96 62.43 127.44
C LEU A 429 75.68 62.00 128.72
N GLU A 430 76.17 60.76 128.81
CA GLU A 430 76.90 60.28 130.00
C GLU A 430 78.40 60.63 130.01
N HIS A 431 79.05 60.84 128.86
CA HIS A 431 80.51 61.04 128.76
C HIS A 431 80.90 62.30 127.95
N GLY A 432 80.41 63.47 128.37
CA GLY A 432 80.65 64.72 127.64
C GLY A 432 82.06 65.31 127.76
N ILE A 433 82.43 66.18 126.82
CA ILE A 433 83.37 67.32 126.99
C ILE A 433 82.93 68.46 126.04
N LYS A 434 82.89 69.69 126.56
CA LYS A 434 82.54 70.91 125.82
C LYS A 434 83.74 71.46 125.04
N ARG A 435 83.56 71.99 123.82
CA ARG A 435 84.21 73.24 123.34
C ARG A 435 83.59 73.79 122.03
N ARG A 436 83.99 75.03 121.72
CA ARG A 436 83.32 76.07 120.92
C ARG A 436 83.78 76.18 119.46
N ASP A 437 82.89 76.73 118.63
CA ASP A 437 83.08 77.69 117.52
C ASP A 437 84.25 77.52 116.52
N LYS A 438 83.94 77.17 115.25
CA LYS A 438 83.99 78.09 114.07
C LYS A 438 83.95 77.44 112.67
N LEU A 439 83.20 78.11 111.80
CA LEU A 439 83.28 78.23 110.32
C LEU A 439 82.83 77.04 109.44
N PRO A 440 82.27 77.33 108.24
CA PRO A 440 81.61 76.34 107.39
C PRO A 440 82.64 75.42 106.74
N SER A 441 82.44 74.11 106.84
CA SER A 441 83.39 73.15 106.29
C SER A 441 83.21 72.99 104.77
N ARG A 442 84.22 72.40 104.14
CA ARG A 442 84.27 71.96 102.73
C ARG A 442 83.05 71.11 102.29
N LEU A 443 82.27 70.59 103.24
CA LEU A 443 80.99 69.93 103.01
C LEU A 443 79.90 70.91 102.48
N ASP A 444 79.85 72.16 102.93
CA ASP A 444 78.85 73.16 102.47
C ASP A 444 79.12 73.72 101.07
N THR A 445 80.34 73.51 100.56
CA THR A 445 80.69 73.79 99.16
C THR A 445 80.41 72.57 98.28
N PHE A 446 80.63 71.36 98.80
CA PHE A 446 80.28 70.12 98.10
C PHE A 446 78.75 69.93 98.01
N LEU A 447 78.01 70.23 99.07
CA LEU A 447 76.55 70.25 99.06
C LEU A 447 76.03 71.25 98.03
N ARG A 448 76.56 72.47 97.97
CA ARG A 448 76.17 73.46 96.94
C ARG A 448 76.45 72.98 95.52
N GLY A 449 77.58 72.30 95.29
CA GLY A 449 77.85 71.64 94.01
C GLY A 449 76.82 70.57 93.66
N ILE A 450 76.42 69.74 94.62
CA ILE A 450 75.34 68.75 94.45
C ILE A 450 73.97 69.42 94.27
N GLU A 451 73.72 70.58 94.88
CA GLU A 451 72.49 71.36 94.64
C GLU A 451 72.46 71.99 93.25
N GLU A 452 73.61 72.48 92.75
CA GLU A 452 73.76 73.01 91.39
C GLU A 452 73.66 71.89 90.34
N GLU A 453 74.23 70.70 90.58
CA GLU A 453 74.05 69.51 89.75
C GLU A 453 72.60 69.02 89.78
N ARG A 454 71.96 68.95 90.97
CA ARG A 454 70.53 68.64 91.12
C ARG A 454 69.68 69.61 90.30
N ASP A 455 69.95 70.90 90.37
CA ASP A 455 69.14 71.91 89.68
C ASP A 455 69.45 71.99 88.17
N TYR A 456 70.65 71.60 87.75
CA TYR A 456 71.00 71.34 86.35
C TYR A 456 70.22 70.13 85.80
N TYR A 457 70.30 68.97 86.48
CA TYR A 457 69.53 67.78 86.08
C TYR A 457 68.03 68.00 86.20
N LYS A 458 67.55 68.82 87.12
CA LYS A 458 66.13 69.22 87.21
C LYS A 458 65.71 70.06 86.01
N LYS A 459 66.52 71.02 85.56
CA LYS A 459 66.27 71.77 84.32
C LYS A 459 66.35 70.89 83.08
N GLU A 460 67.26 69.92 83.03
CA GLU A 460 67.33 68.98 81.91
C GLU A 460 66.18 67.97 81.92
N LEU A 461 65.71 67.57 83.11
CA LEU A 461 64.49 66.78 83.29
C LEU A 461 63.24 67.59 82.90
N GLU A 462 63.16 68.89 83.23
CA GLU A 462 62.07 69.78 82.81
C GLU A 462 62.07 70.00 81.28
N LYS A 463 63.24 70.11 80.63
CA LYS A 463 63.35 70.12 79.16
C LYS A 463 62.93 68.79 78.54
N LEU A 464 63.33 67.65 79.14
CA LEU A 464 62.90 66.32 78.70
C LEU A 464 61.41 66.09 78.95
N GLN A 465 60.84 66.59 80.05
CA GLN A 465 59.40 66.59 80.32
C GLN A 465 58.65 67.43 79.29
N HIS A 466 59.13 68.61 78.92
CA HIS A 466 58.53 69.41 77.85
C HIS A 466 58.71 68.78 76.44
N ALA A 467 59.76 67.99 76.22
CA ALA A 467 59.92 67.20 75.00
C ALA A 467 58.95 65.99 74.94
N ILE A 468 58.67 65.35 76.09
CA ILE A 468 57.76 64.20 76.22
C ILE A 468 56.29 64.66 76.24
N GLN A 469 55.97 65.77 76.91
CA GLN A 469 54.63 66.37 76.96
C GLN A 469 54.15 66.87 75.58
N ARG A 470 55.04 67.05 74.59
CA ARG A 470 54.66 67.33 73.20
C ARG A 470 54.38 66.09 72.35
N ARG A 471 54.53 64.87 72.88
CA ARG A 471 54.36 63.62 72.10
C ARG A 471 53.42 62.57 72.68
N THR A 472 53.01 62.63 73.95
CA THR A 472 52.15 61.59 74.53
C THR A 472 51.09 62.13 75.49
N CYS A 473 49.96 62.59 74.96
CA CYS A 473 48.71 62.73 75.74
C CYS A 473 47.43 62.72 74.86
N VAL A 474 47.17 61.59 74.19
CA VAL A 474 45.79 61.08 73.98
C VAL A 474 45.86 59.56 74.03
N TYR A 475 45.81 58.98 75.23
CA TYR A 475 45.18 57.67 75.49
C TYR A 475 45.13 57.41 77.00
N MET A 476 43.91 57.41 77.55
CA MET A 476 43.46 56.67 78.74
C MET A 476 44.45 56.36 79.87
N ASN A 477 44.23 56.94 81.06
CA ASN A 477 43.33 56.27 82.01
C ASN A 477 42.99 57.15 83.23
N TYR A 478 41.72 57.55 83.32
CA TYR A 478 41.06 57.97 84.55
C TYR A 478 40.47 56.72 85.22
N TYR A 479 40.80 56.43 86.48
CA TYR A 479 39.88 55.84 87.47
C TYR A 479 40.52 55.77 88.87
N ALA A 480 40.57 56.92 89.56
CA ALA A 480 40.63 56.97 91.02
C ALA A 480 39.81 58.18 91.50
N ARG A 481 39.02 57.98 92.55
CA ARG A 481 37.83 58.78 92.91
C ARG A 481 38.09 59.54 94.20
N GLU A 482 37.87 60.86 94.23
CA GLU A 482 36.90 61.52 95.15
C GLU A 482 36.86 63.06 95.09
N LYS A 483 35.63 63.57 94.95
CA LYS A 483 35.00 64.78 95.58
C LYS A 483 35.53 66.22 95.40
N THR A 484 34.51 67.08 95.31
CA THR A 484 34.39 68.50 95.73
C THR A 484 34.94 69.66 94.87
N SER A 485 33.98 70.33 94.21
CA SER A 485 33.65 71.76 94.40
C SER A 485 34.07 72.80 93.34
N THR A 486 33.09 73.71 93.09
CA THR A 486 33.20 75.12 92.65
C THR A 486 33.63 75.51 91.22
N TYR A 487 32.61 75.94 90.46
CA TYR A 487 32.51 77.23 89.74
C TYR A 487 33.31 77.53 88.44
N LYS A 488 32.52 77.84 87.39
CA LYS A 488 32.74 78.77 86.26
C LYS A 488 33.92 78.55 85.28
N GLY A 489 33.55 78.40 84.00
CA GLY A 489 33.94 79.43 83.02
C GLY A 489 34.50 78.99 81.65
N SER A 490 33.61 78.89 80.65
CA SER A 490 33.83 79.14 79.21
C SER A 490 34.79 78.28 78.35
N GLU A 491 34.16 77.69 77.32
CA GLU A 491 34.61 77.67 75.91
C GLU A 491 35.88 76.91 75.48
N LYS A 492 35.71 75.63 75.13
CA LYS A 492 35.62 75.08 73.73
C LYS A 492 36.08 73.62 73.67
N GLY A 493 35.52 72.83 72.74
CA GLY A 493 36.12 71.54 72.31
C GLY A 493 35.27 70.28 72.46
N ASP A 494 33.98 70.36 72.14
CA ASP A 494 33.11 69.29 71.59
C ASP A 494 33.75 67.90 71.32
N HIS A 495 33.88 67.04 72.35
CA HIS A 495 34.20 65.60 72.22
C HIS A 495 33.20 64.69 72.96
N ASN A 496 32.28 65.27 73.75
CA ASN A 496 31.22 64.52 74.44
C ASN A 496 30.02 64.24 73.54
N SER A 497 29.78 65.07 72.51
CA SER A 497 28.75 64.86 71.49
C SER A 497 29.02 63.58 70.70
N ASP A 498 30.23 63.43 70.17
CA ASP A 498 30.67 62.24 69.43
C ASP A 498 30.62 60.97 70.28
N ILE A 499 31.04 61.02 71.56
CA ILE A 499 30.91 59.87 72.46
C ILE A 499 29.44 59.52 72.70
N HIS A 500 28.55 60.51 72.86
CA HIS A 500 27.11 60.25 73.00
C HIS A 500 26.47 59.75 71.69
N LEU A 501 26.94 60.19 70.52
CA LEU A 501 26.53 59.69 69.21
C LEU A 501 26.99 58.25 69.01
N ILE A 502 28.28 57.94 69.22
CA ILE A 502 28.83 56.57 69.09
C ILE A 502 28.20 55.62 70.12
N THR A 503 27.91 56.08 71.34
CA THR A 503 27.18 55.27 72.34
C THR A 503 25.75 54.98 71.89
N ARG A 504 25.09 55.96 71.26
CA ARG A 504 23.74 55.81 70.72
C ARG A 504 23.70 54.92 69.48
N GLU A 505 24.64 55.09 68.55
CA GLU A 505 24.82 54.22 67.39
C GLU A 505 25.16 52.79 67.80
N ARG A 506 26.01 52.61 68.83
CA ARG A 506 26.23 51.30 69.46
C ARG A 506 24.93 50.73 70.01
N ASP A 507 24.15 51.50 70.75
CA ASP A 507 22.91 51.01 71.37
C ASP A 507 21.81 50.73 70.33
N GLU A 508 21.76 51.49 69.23
CA GLU A 508 20.89 51.24 68.09
C GLU A 508 21.35 50.00 67.28
N LEU A 509 22.66 49.78 67.12
CA LEU A 509 23.21 48.56 66.51
C LEU A 509 23.05 47.33 67.42
N GLN A 510 23.21 47.48 68.73
CA GLN A 510 22.96 46.45 69.75
C GLN A 510 21.48 46.04 69.73
N TYR A 511 20.56 47.01 69.71
CA TYR A 511 19.12 46.78 69.58
C TYR A 511 18.74 46.12 68.25
N MET A 512 19.40 46.51 67.15
CA MET A 512 19.22 45.85 65.85
C MET A 512 19.77 44.41 65.85
N LEU A 513 20.89 44.15 66.52
CA LEU A 513 21.44 42.80 66.71
C LEU A 513 20.50 41.93 67.56
N GLU A 514 20.04 42.41 68.72
CA GLU A 514 19.05 41.71 69.55
C GLU A 514 17.75 41.42 68.78
N ARG A 515 17.34 42.35 67.90
CA ARG A 515 16.20 42.14 66.99
C ARG A 515 16.50 41.08 65.91
N PHE A 516 17.71 41.02 65.36
CA PHE A 516 18.11 39.98 64.40
C PHE A 516 18.29 38.61 65.06
N GLU A 517 18.83 38.55 66.28
CA GLU A 517 18.90 37.33 67.10
C GLU A 517 17.51 36.80 67.39
N LYS A 518 16.58 37.66 67.85
CA LYS A 518 15.18 37.28 68.06
C LYS A 518 14.49 36.84 66.76
N TYR A 519 14.77 37.49 65.64
CA TYR A 519 14.25 37.06 64.33
C TYR A 519 14.86 35.72 63.88
N MET A 520 16.11 35.42 64.23
CA MET A 520 16.70 34.09 64.03
C MET A 520 16.10 33.04 64.97
N GLU A 521 15.78 33.37 66.22
CA GLU A 521 15.04 32.48 67.13
C GLU A 521 13.65 32.14 66.57
N ASP A 522 12.93 33.14 66.06
CA ASP A 522 11.64 32.95 65.39
C ASP A 522 11.77 32.06 64.13
N ILE A 523 12.80 32.28 63.30
CA ILE A 523 13.10 31.42 62.14
C ILE A 523 13.44 29.99 62.58
N GLN A 524 14.26 29.80 63.62
CA GLN A 524 14.58 28.47 64.15
C GLN A 524 13.35 27.77 64.75
N SER A 525 12.45 28.52 65.39
CA SER A 525 11.16 28.03 65.89
C SER A 525 10.27 27.56 64.72
N ASN A 526 10.14 28.38 63.67
CA ASN A 526 9.40 28.03 62.46
C ASN A 526 9.99 26.81 61.74
N VAL A 527 11.32 26.70 61.65
CA VAL A 527 11.98 25.52 61.05
C VAL A 527 11.74 24.24 61.86
N LYS A 528 11.69 24.33 63.20
CA LYS A 528 11.30 23.19 64.07
C LYS A 528 9.84 22.81 63.86
N LEU A 529 8.95 23.79 63.74
CA LEU A 529 7.52 23.57 63.53
C LEU A 529 7.25 22.93 62.17
N LEU A 530 7.81 23.49 61.09
CA LEU A 530 7.76 22.92 59.73
C LEU A 530 8.43 21.53 59.64
N THR A 531 9.49 21.28 60.40
CA THR A 531 10.08 19.94 60.53
C THR A 531 9.09 18.96 61.16
N SER A 532 8.41 19.35 62.24
CA SER A 532 7.38 18.52 62.88
C SER A 532 6.15 18.27 62.00
N GLU A 533 5.78 19.23 61.14
CA GLU A 533 4.71 19.08 60.15
C GLU A 533 5.13 18.14 59.02
N ARG A 534 6.34 18.30 58.48
CA ARG A 534 6.92 17.41 57.46
C ARG A 534 7.06 15.98 57.97
N ASP A 535 7.47 15.79 59.23
CA ASP A 535 7.58 14.46 59.83
C ASP A 535 6.19 13.83 60.08
N LYS A 536 5.19 14.62 60.49
CA LYS A 536 3.77 14.17 60.56
C LYS A 536 3.22 13.80 59.18
N LEU A 537 3.46 14.61 58.14
CA LEU A 537 3.04 14.27 56.78
C LEU A 537 3.76 13.01 56.26
N SER A 538 5.02 12.80 56.63
CA SER A 538 5.76 11.58 56.27
C SER A 538 5.15 10.33 56.92
N VAL A 539 4.72 10.41 58.19
CA VAL A 539 3.97 9.34 58.85
C VAL A 539 2.63 9.06 58.14
N LEU A 540 1.81 10.10 57.94
CA LEU A 540 0.51 9.96 57.25
C LEU A 540 0.64 9.42 55.81
N TYR A 541 1.72 9.80 55.10
CA TYR A 541 2.01 9.29 53.77
C TYR A 541 2.40 7.80 53.78
N ASN A 542 3.16 7.36 54.79
CA ASN A 542 3.49 5.94 54.96
C ASN A 542 2.26 5.11 55.37
N GLU A 543 1.40 5.63 56.26
CA GLU A 543 0.13 5.00 56.64
C GLU A 543 -0.80 4.83 55.41
N ALA A 544 -1.00 5.89 54.62
CA ALA A 544 -1.78 5.81 53.38
C ALA A 544 -1.17 4.86 52.33
N LYS A 545 0.16 4.69 52.32
CA LYS A 545 0.87 3.75 51.45
C LYS A 545 0.70 2.30 51.91
N GLU A 546 0.62 2.04 53.21
CA GLU A 546 0.28 0.71 53.74
C GLU A 546 -1.19 0.36 53.48
N GLU A 547 -2.14 1.30 53.65
CA GLU A 547 -3.56 1.10 53.30
C GLU A 547 -3.76 0.82 51.79
N LEU A 548 -3.03 1.51 50.91
CA LEU A 548 -3.04 1.20 49.46
C LEU A 548 -2.38 -0.15 49.12
N SER A 549 -1.54 -0.70 50.01
CA SER A 549 -0.93 -2.01 49.82
C SER A 549 -1.85 -3.15 50.24
N THR A 550 -2.66 -2.98 51.29
CA THR A 550 -3.67 -3.96 51.72
C THR A 550 -4.83 -4.03 50.73
N LEU A 551 -5.28 -2.89 50.20
CA LEU A 551 -6.29 -2.81 49.12
C LEU A 551 -5.85 -3.45 47.78
N ARG A 552 -4.57 -3.78 47.59
CA ARG A 552 -4.06 -4.46 46.39
C ARG A 552 -3.91 -5.98 46.53
N GLN A 553 -4.30 -6.59 47.66
CA GLN A 553 -4.09 -8.03 47.92
C GLN A 553 -5.34 -8.93 47.91
N GLU A 554 -6.54 -8.45 47.54
CA GLU A 554 -7.70 -9.33 47.33
C GLU A 554 -7.88 -9.72 45.86
N PRO A 555 -7.75 -11.01 45.48
CA PRO A 555 -7.96 -11.47 44.12
C PRO A 555 -9.43 -11.79 43.82
N THR A 556 -9.84 -11.41 42.61
CA THR A 556 -11.00 -11.88 41.86
C THR A 556 -11.47 -13.31 42.18
N ASN A 557 -12.76 -13.47 42.52
CA ASN A 557 -13.66 -14.46 41.90
C ASN A 557 -15.13 -14.12 42.21
N GLY A 558 -16.01 -14.31 41.21
CA GLY A 558 -17.38 -13.78 41.27
C GLY A 558 -18.41 -14.74 41.89
N THR A 559 -19.38 -14.16 42.60
CA THR A 559 -20.83 -14.45 42.51
C THR A 559 -21.57 -13.37 43.30
N VAL A 560 -22.54 -12.68 42.69
CA VAL A 560 -23.33 -11.65 43.40
C VAL A 560 -24.28 -12.35 44.38
N THR A 561 -23.88 -12.38 45.65
CA THR A 561 -24.71 -12.79 46.78
C THR A 561 -25.02 -11.58 47.66
N ASN A 562 -26.05 -11.68 48.51
CA ASN A 562 -26.55 -10.57 49.34
C ASN A 562 -25.50 -9.94 50.28
N SER A 563 -24.32 -10.54 50.45
CA SER A 563 -23.17 -9.90 51.11
C SER A 563 -22.70 -8.64 50.38
N PHE A 564 -22.72 -8.60 49.04
CA PHE A 564 -22.25 -7.44 48.27
C PHE A 564 -23.20 -6.24 48.40
N VAL A 565 -24.52 -6.49 48.41
CA VAL A 565 -25.53 -5.46 48.73
C VAL A 565 -25.36 -4.96 50.17
N ASN A 566 -25.14 -5.87 51.12
CA ASN A 566 -24.92 -5.50 52.53
C ASN A 566 -23.57 -4.77 52.75
N CYS A 567 -22.55 -5.02 51.91
CA CYS A 567 -21.32 -4.23 51.88
C CYS A 567 -21.54 -2.84 51.28
N ILE A 568 -22.26 -2.72 50.15
CA ILE A 568 -22.64 -1.41 49.58
C ILE A 568 -23.54 -0.63 50.55
N GLU A 569 -24.44 -1.29 51.27
CA GLU A 569 -25.24 -0.66 52.33
C GLU A 569 -24.37 -0.22 53.51
N LYS A 570 -23.39 -1.01 53.94
CA LYS A 570 -22.41 -0.60 54.97
C LYS A 570 -21.47 0.50 54.50
N GLU A 571 -21.07 0.52 53.24
CA GLU A 571 -20.27 1.60 52.65
C GLU A 571 -21.10 2.88 52.51
N LYS A 572 -22.38 2.76 52.14
CA LYS A 572 -23.34 3.86 52.16
C LYS A 572 -23.61 4.34 53.58
N GLU A 573 -23.74 3.46 54.57
CA GLU A 573 -23.93 3.80 55.98
C GLU A 573 -22.67 4.46 56.56
N ARG A 574 -21.47 3.98 56.19
CA ARG A 574 -20.19 4.63 56.51
C ARG A 574 -20.10 6.00 55.85
N ALA A 575 -20.31 6.10 54.54
CA ALA A 575 -20.30 7.37 53.82
C ALA A 575 -21.33 8.36 54.35
N LEU A 576 -22.54 7.92 54.74
CA LEU A 576 -23.55 8.75 55.41
C LEU A 576 -23.13 9.12 56.84
N SER A 577 -22.45 8.24 57.57
CA SER A 577 -21.91 8.52 58.90
C SER A 577 -20.73 9.49 58.84
N ASP A 578 -19.90 9.40 57.81
CA ASP A 578 -18.83 10.35 57.50
C ASP A 578 -19.39 11.68 57.03
N LEU A 579 -20.45 11.70 56.22
CA LEU A 579 -21.16 12.94 55.87
C LEU A 579 -21.81 13.59 57.11
N ARG A 580 -22.43 12.79 58.00
CA ARG A 580 -22.96 13.27 59.29
C ARG A 580 -21.82 13.80 60.18
N ARG A 581 -20.69 13.10 60.25
CA ARG A 581 -19.48 13.49 61.01
C ARG A 581 -18.90 14.80 60.48
N ILE A 582 -18.66 14.90 59.17
CA ILE A 582 -18.17 16.12 58.51
C ILE A 582 -19.18 17.27 58.67
N THR A 583 -20.48 16.99 58.64
CA THR A 583 -21.52 18.02 58.88
C THR A 583 -21.50 18.50 60.33
N ALA A 584 -21.39 17.59 61.30
CA ALA A 584 -21.26 17.91 62.73
C ALA A 584 -19.93 18.61 63.05
N GLU A 585 -18.81 18.22 62.43
CA GLU A 585 -17.50 18.89 62.53
C GLU A 585 -17.56 20.29 61.91
N LYS A 586 -18.24 20.45 60.77
CA LYS A 586 -18.47 21.76 60.11
C LYS A 586 -19.40 22.65 60.93
N GLU A 587 -20.40 22.08 61.60
CA GLU A 587 -21.28 22.81 62.52
C GLU A 587 -20.53 23.19 63.80
N ALA A 588 -19.76 22.29 64.39
CA ALA A 588 -18.88 22.58 65.53
C ALA A 588 -17.77 23.59 65.19
N LEU A 589 -17.25 23.60 63.95
CA LEU A 589 -16.29 24.61 63.47
C LEU A 589 -16.96 25.97 63.22
N ARG A 590 -18.19 26.00 62.70
CA ARG A 590 -18.99 27.23 62.61
C ARG A 590 -19.35 27.77 63.99
N GLU A 591 -19.68 26.90 64.93
CA GLU A 591 -20.01 27.27 66.31
C GLU A 591 -18.77 27.74 67.06
N LYS A 592 -17.61 27.09 66.88
CA LYS A 592 -16.31 27.62 67.34
C LYS A 592 -15.97 28.97 66.72
N LEU A 593 -16.15 29.14 65.41
CA LEU A 593 -15.90 30.42 64.73
C LEU A 593 -16.85 31.51 65.26
N LYS A 594 -18.13 31.18 65.45
CA LYS A 594 -19.12 32.06 66.05
C LYS A 594 -18.75 32.43 67.48
N ASN A 595 -18.36 31.46 68.31
CA ASN A 595 -17.95 31.69 69.70
C ASN A 595 -16.67 32.53 69.78
N ILE A 596 -15.70 32.34 68.86
CA ILE A 596 -14.52 33.20 68.74
C ILE A 596 -14.91 34.61 68.30
N GLN A 597 -15.86 34.75 67.37
CA GLN A 597 -16.38 36.06 66.95
C GLN A 597 -17.13 36.77 68.09
N GLU A 598 -17.98 36.07 68.84
CA GLU A 598 -18.71 36.60 70.00
C GLU A 598 -17.76 36.94 71.15
N MET A 599 -16.73 36.12 71.40
CA MET A 599 -15.67 36.40 72.38
C MET A 599 -14.85 37.63 71.97
N ASN A 600 -14.41 37.72 70.71
CA ASN A 600 -13.68 38.88 70.20
C ASN A 600 -14.54 40.15 70.22
N LEU A 601 -15.87 40.05 70.02
CA LEU A 601 -16.79 41.18 70.17
C LEU A 601 -16.97 41.60 71.63
N LEU A 602 -16.99 40.64 72.57
CA LEU A 602 -16.99 40.94 74.00
C LEU A 602 -15.68 41.61 74.43
N GLU A 603 -14.54 41.03 74.07
CA GLU A 603 -13.20 41.52 74.40
C GLU A 603 -12.96 42.89 73.77
N ASN A 604 -13.36 43.11 72.51
CA ASN A 604 -13.36 44.45 71.92
C ASN A 604 -14.27 45.43 72.67
N SER A 605 -15.45 45.02 73.14
CA SER A 605 -16.32 45.90 73.94
C SER A 605 -15.74 46.21 75.32
N GLU A 606 -14.99 45.29 75.92
CA GLU A 606 -14.27 45.51 77.18
C GLU A 606 -13.02 46.38 76.99
N LEU A 607 -12.30 46.21 75.88
CA LEU A 607 -11.21 47.08 75.45
C LEU A 607 -11.72 48.50 75.15
N GLU A 608 -12.86 48.63 74.46
CA GLU A 608 -13.48 49.93 74.16
C GLU A 608 -13.92 50.64 75.45
N LYS A 609 -14.58 49.94 76.39
CA LYS A 609 -14.91 50.49 77.73
C LYS A 609 -13.70 50.85 78.57
N THR A 610 -12.61 50.07 78.50
CA THR A 610 -11.38 50.39 79.24
C THR A 610 -10.62 51.56 78.60
N ILE A 611 -10.67 51.71 77.26
CA ILE A 611 -10.19 52.90 76.56
C ILE A 611 -11.04 54.13 76.92
N GLU A 612 -12.37 54.04 76.97
CA GLU A 612 -13.26 55.12 77.44
C GLU A 612 -12.95 55.52 78.89
N HIS A 613 -12.77 54.54 79.79
CA HIS A 613 -12.39 54.81 81.18
C HIS A 613 -10.98 55.44 81.29
N LEU A 614 -9.99 54.95 80.53
CA LEU A 614 -8.63 55.49 80.53
C LEU A 614 -8.56 56.90 79.91
N THR A 615 -9.37 57.19 78.89
CA THR A 615 -9.45 58.53 78.30
C THR A 615 -10.17 59.51 79.23
N PHE A 616 -11.23 59.09 79.92
CA PHE A 616 -11.84 59.87 81.00
C PHE A 616 -10.84 60.18 82.12
N MET A 617 -10.11 59.16 82.60
CA MET A 617 -9.08 59.33 83.64
C MET A 617 -7.94 60.25 83.17
N ASN A 618 -7.49 60.14 81.92
CA ASN A 618 -6.49 61.06 81.36
C ASN A 618 -7.01 62.49 81.33
N HIS A 619 -8.26 62.71 80.90
CA HIS A 619 -8.84 64.05 80.89
C HIS A 619 -8.99 64.64 82.29
N GLN A 620 -9.34 63.81 83.29
CA GLN A 620 -9.35 64.22 84.69
C GLN A 620 -7.95 64.59 85.19
N LEU A 621 -6.93 63.76 84.93
CA LEU A 621 -5.54 64.02 85.31
C LEU A 621 -4.96 65.26 84.58
N GLU A 622 -5.36 65.51 83.34
CA GLU A 622 -5.01 66.75 82.63
C GLU A 622 -5.66 67.97 83.27
N SER A 623 -6.94 67.90 83.65
CA SER A 623 -7.63 68.97 84.39
C SER A 623 -6.95 69.25 85.72
N GLU A 624 -6.64 68.22 86.51
CA GLU A 624 -5.90 68.34 87.78
C GLU A 624 -4.50 68.92 87.57
N LYS A 625 -3.80 68.54 86.50
CA LYS A 625 -2.51 69.12 86.10
C LYS A 625 -2.64 70.61 85.76
N TYR A 626 -3.66 71.03 85.01
CA TYR A 626 -3.90 72.45 84.71
C TYR A 626 -4.25 73.25 85.97
N GLU A 627 -5.08 72.69 86.87
CA GLU A 627 -5.35 73.29 88.17
C GLU A 627 -4.10 73.43 89.03
N LEU A 628 -3.26 72.39 89.10
CA LEU A 628 -2.00 72.42 89.84
C LEU A 628 -1.00 73.41 89.22
N GLN A 629 -0.93 73.52 87.90
CA GLN A 629 -0.14 74.55 87.21
C GLN A 629 -0.62 75.96 87.54
N SER A 630 -1.94 76.18 87.60
CA SER A 630 -2.54 77.46 88.04
C SER A 630 -2.21 77.77 89.51
N LYS A 631 -2.36 76.79 90.41
CA LYS A 631 -1.98 76.91 91.83
C LYS A 631 -0.48 77.21 92.00
N ILE A 632 0.39 76.58 91.21
CA ILE A 632 1.84 76.85 91.18
C ILE A 632 2.15 78.25 90.66
N LEU A 633 1.41 78.75 89.66
CA LEU A 633 1.58 80.12 89.15
C LEU A 633 1.24 81.15 90.24
N ILE A 634 0.09 80.99 90.91
CA ILE A 634 -0.32 81.84 92.04
C ILE A 634 0.67 81.75 93.21
N MET A 635 1.21 80.56 93.51
CA MET A 635 2.28 80.41 94.50
C MET A 635 3.59 81.11 94.09
N LYS A 636 3.95 81.13 92.81
CA LYS A 636 5.12 81.90 92.32
C LYS A 636 4.90 83.41 92.44
N GLU A 637 3.74 83.91 92.02
CA GLU A 637 3.40 85.33 92.11
C GLU A 637 3.36 85.81 93.58
N THR A 638 2.82 84.99 94.48
CA THR A 638 2.82 85.31 95.93
C THR A 638 4.22 85.26 96.54
N VAL A 639 5.07 84.28 96.20
CA VAL A 639 6.49 84.26 96.60
C VAL A 639 7.24 85.48 96.09
N GLU A 640 7.06 85.86 94.82
CA GLU A 640 7.68 87.06 94.24
C GLU A 640 7.20 88.34 94.94
N SER A 641 5.92 88.43 95.30
CA SER A 641 5.38 89.55 96.09
C SER A 641 5.99 89.64 97.50
N LEU A 642 6.29 88.51 98.13
CA LEU A 642 6.92 88.43 99.46
C LEU A 642 8.42 88.75 99.40
N GLU A 643 9.12 88.27 98.37
CA GLU A 643 10.51 88.68 98.11
C GLU A 643 10.62 90.18 97.88
N ASN A 644 9.71 90.77 97.09
CA ASN A 644 9.73 92.20 96.80
C ASN A 644 9.40 93.04 98.06
N LYS A 645 8.49 92.58 98.93
CA LYS A 645 8.28 93.18 100.25
C LYS A 645 9.53 93.09 101.15
N SER A 646 10.20 91.93 101.17
CA SER A 646 11.44 91.73 101.93
C SER A 646 12.56 92.68 101.46
N LYS A 647 12.77 92.79 100.15
CA LYS A 647 13.73 93.72 99.53
C LYS A 647 13.44 95.18 99.92
N LEU A 648 12.17 95.61 99.88
CA LEU A 648 11.76 96.96 100.30
C LEU A 648 11.98 97.23 101.79
N GLN A 649 11.82 96.20 102.64
CA GLN A 649 11.99 96.31 104.10
C GLN A 649 13.47 96.43 104.50
N VAL A 650 14.37 95.75 103.78
CA VAL A 650 15.83 95.95 103.89
C VAL A 650 16.23 97.38 103.51
N GLN A 651 15.61 97.96 102.47
CA GLN A 651 15.92 99.31 101.97
C GLN A 651 15.42 100.44 102.89
N LYS A 652 14.36 100.23 103.67
CA LYS A 652 13.91 101.19 104.70
C LYS A 652 14.80 101.22 105.94
N LEU A 653 15.43 100.10 106.31
CA LEU A 653 16.35 100.03 107.45
C LEU A 653 17.69 100.76 107.19
N SER A 654 18.08 100.96 105.94
CA SER A 654 19.28 101.73 105.57
C SER A 654 19.11 103.26 105.60
N HIS A 655 17.90 103.79 105.75
CA HIS A 655 17.64 105.24 105.64
C HIS A 655 17.32 105.95 106.98
N MET A 656 17.09 105.21 108.07
CA MET A 656 16.67 105.75 109.37
C MET A 656 17.82 106.05 110.36
N THR A 657 19.07 106.07 109.91
CA THR A 657 20.26 106.29 110.74
C THR A 657 20.93 107.67 110.58
N GLY A 658 20.34 108.59 109.80
CA GLY A 658 20.91 109.92 109.51
C GLY A 658 20.41 111.08 110.39
N ASP A 659 19.10 111.25 110.55
CA ASP A 659 18.51 112.57 110.88
C ASP A 659 18.06 112.74 112.35
N SER A 660 18.83 112.21 113.32
CA SER A 660 18.47 112.26 114.75
C SER A 660 19.28 113.28 115.58
N SER A 661 20.19 114.06 114.98
CA SER A 661 21.25 114.78 115.71
C SER A 661 21.34 116.31 115.55
N HIS A 662 20.49 116.98 114.75
CA HIS A 662 20.75 118.38 114.34
C HIS A 662 19.58 119.40 114.45
N GLN A 663 18.69 119.30 115.43
CA GLN A 663 17.76 120.40 115.77
C GLN A 663 17.44 120.46 117.28
N LYS A 664 18.44 120.78 118.10
CA LYS A 664 18.33 120.94 119.57
C LYS A 664 19.00 122.22 120.11
N THR A 665 19.07 123.27 119.30
CA THR A 665 19.84 124.49 119.60
C THR A 665 19.23 125.76 118.98
N GLU A 666 17.97 126.09 119.33
CA GLU A 666 17.40 127.40 118.97
C GLU A 666 16.31 127.85 119.98
N MET A 667 16.72 128.05 121.25
CA MET A 667 15.85 128.54 122.32
C MET A 667 16.70 129.25 123.40
N ASN A 668 16.77 130.60 123.39
CA ASN A 668 17.05 131.50 124.54
C ASN A 668 17.32 132.99 124.17
N SER A 669 16.45 133.92 124.58
CA SER A 669 16.74 135.34 124.98
C SER A 669 15.48 136.03 125.61
N LEU A 670 15.62 137.13 126.39
CA LEU A 670 14.74 137.47 127.56
C LEU A 670 14.36 138.98 127.80
N ARG A 671 13.19 139.24 128.46
CA ARG A 671 12.83 140.29 129.52
C ARG A 671 12.80 141.84 129.22
N ILE A 672 12.19 142.77 130.02
CA ILE A 672 10.93 142.87 130.87
C ILE A 672 10.68 144.31 131.50
N ASN A 673 9.42 144.70 131.85
CA ASN A 673 8.91 145.78 132.79
C ASN A 673 9.30 147.29 132.62
N GLU A 674 8.85 148.32 133.39
CA GLU A 674 7.58 148.75 134.09
C GLU A 674 7.94 149.76 135.24
N GLN A 675 7.46 151.02 135.31
CA GLN A 675 7.71 151.90 136.50
C GLN A 675 6.82 153.16 136.74
N LEU A 676 6.46 153.35 138.04
CA LEU A 676 6.16 154.58 138.82
C LEU A 676 4.74 155.20 138.88
N GLN A 677 4.34 155.50 140.13
CA GLN A 677 2.95 155.56 140.63
C GLN A 677 2.65 156.82 141.50
N ARG A 678 3.47 157.89 141.47
CA ARG A 678 3.40 158.98 142.49
C ARG A 678 3.57 160.43 141.99
N SER A 679 2.69 160.86 141.09
CA SER A 679 2.32 162.28 140.92
C SER A 679 0.80 162.48 141.06
N LEU A 680 0.15 161.51 141.72
CA LEU A 680 -1.26 161.19 141.57
C LEU A 680 -2.22 162.16 142.29
N ASP A 681 -1.82 162.65 143.47
CA ASP A 681 -2.81 163.12 144.46
C ASP A 681 -2.92 164.65 144.61
N ASP A 682 -1.98 165.46 144.10
CA ASP A 682 -2.19 166.93 144.02
C ASP A 682 -2.95 167.32 142.74
N CYS A 683 -2.75 166.54 141.68
CA CYS A 683 -3.62 166.55 140.51
C CYS A 683 -5.09 166.17 140.85
N GLN A 684 -5.42 165.64 142.04
CA GLN A 684 -6.79 165.23 142.39
C GLN A 684 -7.84 166.36 142.35
N HIS A 685 -7.43 167.63 142.46
CA HIS A 685 -8.37 168.74 142.26
C HIS A 685 -8.55 169.09 140.77
N ARG A 686 -7.46 169.12 139.97
CA ARG A 686 -7.53 169.18 138.50
C ARG A 686 -8.29 168.00 137.89
N LEU A 687 -8.24 166.84 138.56
CA LEU A 687 -8.98 165.61 138.25
C LEU A 687 -10.49 165.74 138.37
N SER A 688 -11.04 166.82 138.93
CA SER A 688 -12.49 167.08 138.85
C SER A 688 -12.88 167.65 137.48
N ILE A 689 -12.13 168.64 136.98
CA ILE A 689 -12.32 169.17 135.62
C ILE A 689 -11.92 168.12 134.58
N LYS A 690 -10.80 167.44 134.79
CA LYS A 690 -10.41 166.28 133.98
C LYS A 690 -11.36 165.10 134.14
N ARG A 691 -12.28 165.03 135.13
CA ARG A 691 -13.29 163.97 135.19
C ARG A 691 -14.33 164.11 134.08
N GLY A 692 -14.80 165.32 133.81
CA GLY A 692 -15.72 165.58 132.69
C GLY A 692 -15.06 165.33 131.33
N GLU A 693 -13.78 165.69 131.18
CA GLU A 693 -13.01 165.31 129.99
C GLU A 693 -12.73 163.79 129.91
N LEU A 694 -12.55 163.12 131.06
CA LEU A 694 -12.32 161.67 131.13
C LEU A 694 -13.58 160.88 130.81
N GLU A 695 -14.76 161.30 131.26
CA GLU A 695 -16.04 160.66 130.91
C GLU A 695 -16.28 160.77 129.39
N SER A 696 -16.03 161.95 128.79
CA SER A 696 -16.03 162.10 127.33
C SER A 696 -15.02 161.17 126.63
N ALA A 697 -13.81 161.05 127.17
CA ALA A 697 -12.78 160.17 126.60
C ALA A 697 -13.08 158.68 126.83
N GLN A 698 -13.79 158.31 127.89
CA GLN A 698 -14.19 156.93 128.19
C GLN A 698 -15.26 156.43 127.22
N GLU A 699 -16.19 157.29 126.81
CA GLU A 699 -17.16 156.96 125.74
C GLU A 699 -16.44 156.74 124.39
N GLU A 700 -15.43 157.56 124.05
CA GLU A 700 -14.59 157.36 122.86
C GLU A 700 -13.70 156.10 122.95
N ILE A 701 -13.10 155.83 124.11
CA ILE A 701 -12.31 154.61 124.36
C ILE A 701 -13.18 153.38 124.16
N LYS A 702 -14.41 153.35 124.70
CA LYS A 702 -15.33 152.21 124.52
C LYS A 702 -15.67 151.96 123.04
N ILE A 703 -15.87 153.02 122.25
CA ILE A 703 -16.07 152.92 120.79
C ILE A 703 -14.79 152.41 120.09
N LEU A 704 -13.61 152.74 120.57
CA LEU A 704 -12.33 152.24 120.04
C LEU A 704 -12.05 150.79 120.47
N GLU A 705 -12.41 150.39 121.69
CA GLU A 705 -12.35 149.02 122.20
C GLU A 705 -13.26 148.11 121.39
N GLU A 706 -14.52 148.49 121.16
CA GLU A 706 -15.42 147.75 120.26
C GLU A 706 -14.87 147.63 118.82
N LYS A 707 -14.15 148.64 118.32
CA LYS A 707 -13.49 148.59 117.00
C LYS A 707 -12.28 147.66 117.01
N LEU A 708 -11.47 147.67 118.07
CA LEU A 708 -10.35 146.75 118.27
C LEU A 708 -10.84 145.31 118.40
N GLU A 709 -11.94 145.07 119.10
CA GLU A 709 -12.52 143.73 119.23
C GLU A 709 -13.06 143.21 117.89
N LYS A 710 -13.71 144.07 117.10
CA LYS A 710 -14.14 143.77 115.72
C LYS A 710 -12.96 143.54 114.77
N LEU A 711 -11.83 144.24 114.95
CA LEU A 711 -10.60 144.01 114.18
C LEU A 711 -9.88 142.72 114.61
N SER A 712 -9.86 142.41 115.90
CA SER A 712 -9.32 141.17 116.46
C SER A 712 -10.04 139.94 115.88
N HIS A 713 -11.38 139.94 115.91
CA HIS A 713 -12.20 138.87 115.31
C HIS A 713 -11.98 138.71 113.80
N LYS A 714 -11.73 139.80 113.06
CA LYS A 714 -11.34 139.71 111.64
C LYS A 714 -9.95 139.08 111.48
N MET A 715 -8.98 139.50 112.28
CA MET A 715 -7.62 138.98 112.20
C MET A 715 -7.53 137.50 112.59
N THR A 716 -8.37 137.01 113.53
CA THR A 716 -8.48 135.57 113.80
C THR A 716 -9.15 134.83 112.64
N SER A 717 -10.22 135.38 112.05
CA SER A 717 -10.88 134.79 110.86
C SER A 717 -9.93 134.67 109.66
N GLU A 718 -9.18 135.73 109.34
CA GLU A 718 -8.19 135.74 108.27
C GLU A 718 -7.02 134.79 108.57
N SER A 719 -6.63 134.64 109.84
CA SER A 719 -5.60 133.67 110.27
C SER A 719 -6.08 132.21 110.14
N GLU A 720 -7.36 131.93 110.41
CA GLU A 720 -7.96 130.60 110.21
C GLU A 720 -8.06 130.25 108.72
N GLU A 721 -8.49 131.19 107.87
CA GLU A 721 -8.47 131.04 106.41
C GLU A 721 -7.05 130.81 105.88
N ALA A 722 -6.06 131.58 106.34
CA ALA A 722 -4.66 131.38 105.97
C ALA A 722 -4.12 130.00 106.40
N HIS A 723 -4.57 129.46 107.54
CA HIS A 723 -4.22 128.11 107.96
C HIS A 723 -4.91 127.05 107.10
N ALA A 724 -6.18 127.26 106.72
CA ALA A 724 -6.91 126.39 105.80
C ALA A 724 -6.23 126.35 104.42
N MET A 725 -5.83 127.50 103.87
CA MET A 725 -5.08 127.58 102.60
C MET A 725 -3.72 126.86 102.68
N LYS A 726 -2.96 127.01 103.78
CA LYS A 726 -1.73 126.24 103.97
C LYS A 726 -1.98 124.72 104.00
N LYS A 727 -3.12 124.29 104.54
CA LYS A 727 -3.50 122.87 104.59
C LYS A 727 -3.88 122.33 103.21
N THR A 728 -4.60 123.09 102.37
CA THR A 728 -4.88 122.69 100.98
C THR A 728 -3.63 122.72 100.12
N ILE A 729 -2.73 123.70 100.26
CA ILE A 729 -1.42 123.70 99.58
C ILE A 729 -0.63 122.43 99.94
N GLY A 730 -0.54 122.09 101.23
CA GLY A 730 0.12 120.85 101.68
C GLY A 730 -0.59 119.53 101.31
N VAL A 731 -1.79 119.57 100.75
CA VAL A 731 -2.45 118.43 100.08
C VAL A 731 -2.09 118.42 98.60
N ILE A 732 -2.17 119.57 97.92
CA ILE A 732 -1.81 119.74 96.51
C ILE A 732 -0.35 119.34 96.25
N ASP A 733 0.58 119.69 97.14
CA ASP A 733 1.98 119.26 96.99
C ASP A 733 2.13 117.73 97.06
N LYS A 734 1.40 117.06 97.96
CA LYS A 734 1.41 115.59 98.06
C LYS A 734 0.77 114.93 96.83
N GLU A 735 -0.30 115.52 96.30
CA GLU A 735 -0.93 115.05 95.05
C GLU A 735 -0.01 115.25 93.85
N LYS A 736 0.69 116.40 93.77
CA LYS A 736 1.70 116.68 92.75
C LYS A 736 2.85 115.68 92.81
N ASP A 737 3.38 115.40 94.01
CA ASP A 737 4.48 114.46 94.20
C ASP A 737 4.05 113.01 93.85
N PHE A 738 2.84 112.59 94.24
CA PHE A 738 2.27 111.29 93.86
C PHE A 738 2.02 111.16 92.34
N LEU A 739 1.53 112.23 91.69
CA LEU A 739 1.37 112.28 90.24
C LEU A 739 2.71 112.23 89.51
N GLN A 740 3.73 112.90 90.05
CA GLN A 740 5.10 112.87 89.54
C GLN A 740 5.68 111.45 89.62
N GLU A 741 5.62 110.80 90.80
CA GLU A 741 6.04 109.40 90.98
C GLU A 741 5.30 108.45 90.02
N THR A 742 3.99 108.64 89.84
CA THR A 742 3.17 107.85 88.89
C THR A 742 3.57 108.08 87.42
N VAL A 743 3.98 109.30 87.05
CA VAL A 743 4.46 109.64 85.71
C VAL A 743 5.85 109.04 85.48
N ASP A 744 6.73 109.10 86.47
CA ASP A 744 8.09 108.56 86.38
C ASP A 744 8.06 107.03 86.30
N GLU A 745 7.27 106.33 87.13
CA GLU A 745 7.03 104.88 86.99
C GLU A 745 6.50 104.50 85.59
N LYS A 746 5.57 105.28 85.03
CA LYS A 746 5.04 105.04 83.67
C LYS A 746 6.10 105.31 82.60
N THR A 747 6.96 106.30 82.82
CA THR A 747 8.06 106.67 81.94
C THR A 747 9.14 105.59 81.92
N GLU A 748 9.43 104.94 83.05
CA GLU A 748 10.35 103.78 83.13
C GLU A 748 9.74 102.48 82.59
N ARG A 749 8.45 102.22 82.81
CA ARG A 749 7.75 101.03 82.26
C ARG A 749 7.59 101.10 80.73
N SER A 750 7.44 102.30 80.17
CA SER A 750 7.27 102.53 78.72
C SER A 750 8.38 101.93 77.83
N PRO A 751 9.69 102.20 78.02
CA PRO A 751 10.76 101.62 77.19
C PRO A 751 10.89 100.10 77.37
N THR A 752 10.63 99.58 78.57
CA THR A 752 10.65 98.13 78.85
C THR A 752 9.52 97.41 78.09
N CYS A 753 8.31 97.99 78.10
CA CYS A 753 7.18 97.50 77.33
C CYS A 753 7.44 97.59 75.81
N LYS A 754 8.00 98.71 75.31
CA LYS A 754 8.39 98.86 73.89
C LYS A 754 9.43 97.82 73.45
N LYS A 755 10.42 97.50 74.30
CA LYS A 755 11.40 96.43 74.03
C LYS A 755 10.74 95.04 73.97
N ALA A 756 9.77 94.77 74.85
CA ALA A 756 9.00 93.53 74.84
C ALA A 756 8.10 93.41 73.59
N PHE A 757 7.46 94.49 73.15
CA PHE A 757 6.72 94.52 71.89
C PHE A 757 7.63 94.27 70.69
N ALA A 758 8.77 94.96 70.58
CA ALA A 758 9.72 94.75 69.48
C ALA A 758 10.29 93.32 69.43
N SER A 759 10.51 92.67 70.59
CA SER A 759 10.94 91.27 70.62
C SER A 759 9.83 90.30 70.20
N LYS A 760 8.57 90.56 70.59
CA LYS A 760 7.39 89.81 70.14
C LYS A 760 7.13 90.00 68.65
N GLU A 761 7.25 91.22 68.11
CA GLU A 761 7.14 91.49 66.67
C GLU A 761 8.22 90.77 65.87
N LYS A 762 9.48 90.76 66.36
CA LYS A 762 10.56 89.99 65.73
C LYS A 762 10.28 88.49 65.74
N ALA A 763 9.77 87.95 66.85
CA ALA A 763 9.37 86.55 66.94
C ALA A 763 8.19 86.21 66.00
N ILE A 764 7.20 87.10 65.88
CA ILE A 764 6.07 86.95 64.94
C ILE A 764 6.56 87.02 63.49
N ALA A 765 7.51 87.90 63.17
CA ALA A 765 8.11 87.97 61.83
C ALA A 765 8.90 86.70 61.50
N GLN A 766 9.66 86.15 62.45
CA GLN A 766 10.35 84.86 62.29
C GLN A 766 9.37 83.71 62.14
N MET A 767 8.31 83.64 62.96
CA MET A 767 7.26 82.62 62.82
C MET A 767 6.57 82.71 61.45
N ARG A 768 6.25 83.92 60.97
CA ARG A 768 5.68 84.13 59.62
C ARG A 768 6.63 83.66 58.52
N ALA A 769 7.92 83.95 58.62
CA ALA A 769 8.93 83.43 57.68
C ALA A 769 8.94 81.89 57.66
N THR A 770 9.01 81.24 58.84
CA THR A 770 8.97 79.77 58.93
C THR A 770 7.66 79.19 58.41
N VAL A 771 6.52 79.86 58.61
CA VAL A 771 5.23 79.44 58.03
C VAL A 771 5.28 79.54 56.52
N THR A 772 5.82 80.60 55.93
CA THR A 772 5.97 80.69 54.45
C THR A 772 6.97 79.67 53.90
N GLU A 773 8.00 79.28 54.66
CA GLU A 773 8.93 78.19 54.31
C GLU A 773 8.23 76.81 54.36
N TYR A 774 7.36 76.58 55.35
CA TYR A 774 6.53 75.38 55.41
C TYR A 774 5.43 75.35 54.34
N GLU A 775 4.81 76.49 54.00
CA GLU A 775 3.83 76.59 52.92
C GLU A 775 4.46 76.35 51.54
N THR A 776 5.66 76.90 51.29
CA THR A 776 6.39 76.69 50.03
C THR A 776 6.89 75.25 49.89
N SER A 777 7.44 74.65 50.94
CA SER A 777 7.82 73.22 50.93
C SER A 777 6.60 72.28 50.84
N LEU A 778 5.48 72.61 51.49
CA LEU A 778 4.22 71.88 51.32
C LEU A 778 3.72 71.94 49.87
N ASN A 779 3.81 73.10 49.22
CA ASN A 779 3.40 73.24 47.83
C ASN A 779 4.34 72.50 46.87
N GLN A 780 5.65 72.54 47.10
CA GLN A 780 6.60 71.69 46.38
C GLN A 780 6.29 70.19 46.54
N LEU A 781 5.96 69.75 47.76
CA LEU A 781 5.54 68.36 48.01
C LEU A 781 4.25 68.01 47.27
N LYS A 782 3.24 68.89 47.27
CA LYS A 782 2.00 68.70 46.48
C LYS A 782 2.28 68.60 44.99
N ASP A 783 3.17 69.42 44.44
CA ASP A 783 3.56 69.37 43.03
C ASP A 783 4.30 68.06 42.71
N THR A 784 5.19 67.59 43.58
CA THR A 784 5.83 66.27 43.40
C THR A 784 4.83 65.12 43.48
N LEU A 785 3.86 65.17 44.41
CA LEU A 785 2.79 64.17 44.50
C LEU A 785 1.93 64.18 43.24
N ALA A 786 1.50 65.35 42.75
CA ALA A 786 0.74 65.47 41.51
C ALA A 786 1.53 65.00 40.28
N ASN A 787 2.87 65.16 40.27
CA ASN A 787 3.73 64.59 39.23
C ASN A 787 3.75 63.06 39.32
N ARG A 788 3.88 62.47 40.52
CA ARG A 788 3.81 61.02 40.74
C ARG A 788 2.44 60.44 40.40
N ASP A 789 1.35 61.12 40.71
CA ASP A 789 0.00 60.70 40.31
C ASP A 789 -0.16 60.70 38.79
N ARG A 790 0.41 61.69 38.07
CA ARG A 790 0.41 61.69 36.60
C ARG A 790 1.26 60.55 36.02
N GLU A 791 2.40 60.26 36.64
CA GLU A 791 3.28 59.12 36.27
C GLU A 791 2.57 57.77 36.51
N VAL A 792 1.98 57.55 37.68
CA VAL A 792 1.18 56.35 38.00
C VAL A 792 -0.01 56.19 37.05
N ASN A 793 -0.70 57.27 36.71
CA ASN A 793 -1.79 57.22 35.72
C ASN A 793 -1.28 56.96 34.29
N SER A 794 -0.07 57.40 33.95
CA SER A 794 0.58 57.07 32.67
C SER A 794 0.95 55.58 32.62
N LEU A 795 1.59 55.06 33.67
CA LEU A 795 1.98 53.66 33.79
C LEU A 795 0.76 52.73 33.80
N ARG A 796 -0.34 53.11 34.46
CA ARG A 796 -1.62 52.38 34.41
C ARG A 796 -2.17 52.31 32.97
N ARG A 797 -2.20 53.42 32.24
CA ARG A 797 -2.65 53.42 30.83
C ARG A 797 -1.74 52.59 29.92
N GLN A 798 -0.43 52.59 30.17
CA GLN A 798 0.51 51.72 29.46
C GLN A 798 0.26 50.24 29.79
N LEU A 799 0.03 49.91 31.07
CA LEU A 799 -0.34 48.57 31.49
C LEU A 799 -1.64 48.11 30.80
N ASP A 800 -2.70 48.93 30.84
CA ASP A 800 -3.99 48.64 30.19
C ASP A 800 -3.82 48.46 28.66
N ALA A 801 -2.98 49.27 28.01
CA ALA A 801 -2.65 49.12 26.59
C ALA A 801 -1.94 47.80 26.31
N THR A 802 -0.88 47.46 27.07
CA THR A 802 -0.16 46.18 26.90
C THR A 802 -1.02 44.97 27.22
N HIS A 803 -1.97 45.07 28.16
CA HIS A 803 -2.95 44.01 28.43
C HIS A 803 -3.88 43.80 27.24
N LYS A 804 -4.36 44.89 26.63
CA LYS A 804 -5.20 44.83 25.44
C LYS A 804 -4.43 44.27 24.22
N GLU A 805 -3.18 44.68 24.04
CA GLU A 805 -2.29 44.12 23.01
C GLU A 805 -2.07 42.62 23.24
N LEU A 806 -1.86 42.19 24.50
CA LEU A 806 -1.73 40.78 24.86
C LEU A 806 -3.02 39.98 24.57
N ASP A 807 -4.19 40.54 24.87
CA ASP A 807 -5.50 39.94 24.55
C ASP A 807 -5.72 39.83 23.02
N ASP A 808 -5.35 40.86 22.26
CA ASP A 808 -5.52 40.89 20.81
C ASP A 808 -4.51 39.96 20.10
N VAL A 809 -3.27 39.87 20.60
CA VAL A 809 -2.29 38.84 20.20
C VAL A 809 -2.77 37.43 20.58
N GLY A 810 -3.39 37.26 21.75
CA GLY A 810 -3.99 36.00 22.18
C GLY A 810 -5.10 35.53 21.22
N LYS A 811 -6.01 36.44 20.84
CA LYS A 811 -7.05 36.18 19.82
C LYS A 811 -6.44 35.86 18.46
N SER A 812 -5.42 36.61 18.03
CA SER A 812 -4.72 36.37 16.77
C SER A 812 -4.09 34.97 16.74
N ARG A 813 -3.34 34.60 17.79
CA ARG A 813 -2.77 33.26 17.97
C ARG A 813 -3.84 32.17 17.93
N ASP A 814 -4.97 32.38 18.60
CA ASP A 814 -6.07 31.40 18.65
C ASP A 814 -6.81 31.27 17.30
N ILE A 815 -6.80 32.32 16.46
CA ILE A 815 -7.27 32.25 15.06
C ILE A 815 -6.27 31.46 14.23
N SER A 816 -4.99 31.81 14.25
CA SER A 816 -3.93 31.10 13.52
C SER A 816 -3.80 29.63 13.93
N PHE A 817 -4.07 29.28 15.21
CA PHE A 817 -4.09 27.90 15.66
C PHE A 817 -5.28 27.10 15.09
N LYS A 818 -6.46 27.73 14.97
CA LYS A 818 -7.63 27.11 14.32
C LYS A 818 -7.41 26.94 12.82
N GLU A 819 -6.74 27.89 12.18
CA GLU A 819 -6.38 27.84 10.76
C GLU A 819 -5.32 26.77 10.50
N ASN A 820 -4.24 26.72 11.29
CA ASN A 820 -3.23 25.66 11.21
C ASN A 820 -3.85 24.27 11.43
N ARG A 821 -4.79 24.13 12.37
CA ARG A 821 -5.53 22.88 12.56
C ARG A 821 -6.41 22.52 11.36
N ARG A 822 -7.08 23.48 10.72
CA ARG A 822 -7.80 23.24 9.46
C ARG A 822 -6.86 22.79 8.36
N LEU A 823 -5.75 23.51 8.14
CA LEU A 823 -4.74 23.13 7.15
C LEU A 823 -4.15 21.74 7.42
N GLN A 824 -4.02 21.34 8.69
CA GLN A 824 -3.61 19.99 9.09
C GLN A 824 -4.69 18.93 8.79
N ASP A 825 -5.96 19.22 9.05
CA ASP A 825 -7.10 18.35 8.72
C ASP A 825 -7.29 18.22 7.19
N ASP A 826 -7.10 19.31 6.44
CA ASP A 826 -7.13 19.37 4.98
C ASP A 826 -5.95 18.59 4.37
N LEU A 827 -4.73 18.78 4.89
CA LEU A 827 -3.54 18.05 4.44
C LEU A 827 -3.64 16.55 4.78
N ALA A 828 -4.23 16.18 5.92
CA ALA A 828 -4.54 14.79 6.25
C ALA A 828 -5.67 14.19 5.37
N THR A 829 -6.50 15.03 4.77
CA THR A 829 -7.53 14.60 3.80
C THR A 829 -6.93 14.43 2.41
N MET A 830 -6.18 15.42 1.93
CA MET A 830 -5.36 15.32 0.70
C MET A 830 -4.38 14.14 0.74
N ALA A 831 -3.81 13.80 1.90
CA ALA A 831 -2.93 12.64 2.03
C ALA A 831 -3.69 11.31 1.85
N ARG A 832 -4.94 11.21 2.35
CA ARG A 832 -5.79 10.04 2.15
C ARG A 832 -6.28 9.94 0.71
N GLU A 833 -6.72 11.04 0.12
CA GLU A 833 -7.12 11.10 -1.29
C GLU A 833 -5.96 10.75 -2.22
N ASN A 834 -4.74 11.22 -1.96
CA ASN A 834 -3.56 10.81 -2.73
C ASN A 834 -3.23 9.32 -2.55
N GLN A 835 -3.45 8.73 -1.37
CA GLN A 835 -3.29 7.28 -1.17
C GLN A 835 -4.36 6.49 -1.94
N GLU A 836 -5.61 6.94 -1.92
CA GLU A 836 -6.73 6.33 -2.64
C GLU A 836 -6.53 6.41 -4.16
N ILE A 837 -6.19 7.58 -4.70
CA ILE A 837 -5.81 7.77 -6.11
C ILE A 837 -4.58 6.94 -6.49
N SER A 838 -3.60 6.76 -5.59
CA SER A 838 -2.45 5.89 -5.85
C SER A 838 -2.85 4.42 -5.93
N MET A 839 -3.79 3.97 -5.07
CA MET A 839 -4.35 2.61 -5.13
C MET A 839 -5.20 2.39 -6.39
N GLU A 840 -6.02 3.37 -6.79
CA GLU A 840 -6.77 3.32 -8.05
C GLU A 840 -5.83 3.29 -9.27
N LEU A 841 -4.76 4.08 -9.26
CA LEU A 841 -3.73 4.07 -10.30
C LEU A 841 -3.01 2.71 -10.37
N GLU A 842 -2.66 2.13 -9.22
CA GLU A 842 -2.01 0.81 -9.16
C GLU A 842 -2.95 -0.31 -9.63
N ALA A 843 -4.24 -0.24 -9.29
CA ALA A 843 -5.27 -1.13 -9.83
C ALA A 843 -5.43 -0.97 -11.36
N ALA A 844 -5.49 0.27 -11.87
CA ALA A 844 -5.57 0.53 -13.30
C ALA A 844 -4.30 0.08 -14.06
N ILE A 845 -3.12 0.12 -13.42
CA ILE A 845 -1.88 -0.45 -13.94
C ILE A 845 -1.97 -1.98 -13.99
N GLN A 846 -2.49 -2.63 -12.94
CA GLN A 846 -2.70 -4.08 -12.91
C GLN A 846 -3.70 -4.52 -14.01
N GLU A 847 -4.86 -3.87 -14.14
CA GLU A 847 -5.81 -4.14 -15.22
C GLU A 847 -5.19 -3.96 -16.61
N LYS A 848 -4.39 -2.91 -16.81
CA LYS A 848 -3.64 -2.69 -18.05
C LYS A 848 -2.63 -3.82 -18.31
N GLU A 849 -1.94 -4.33 -17.30
CA GLU A 849 -1.02 -5.46 -17.45
C GLU A 849 -1.75 -6.78 -17.72
N GLU A 850 -2.89 -7.02 -17.07
CA GLU A 850 -3.77 -8.15 -17.39
C GLU A 850 -4.28 -8.08 -18.83
N MET A 851 -4.75 -6.91 -19.28
CA MET A 851 -5.19 -6.70 -20.66
C MET A 851 -4.04 -6.86 -21.65
N LYS A 852 -2.84 -6.38 -21.33
CA LYS A 852 -1.62 -6.63 -22.12
C LYS A 852 -1.29 -8.13 -22.19
N SER A 853 -1.44 -8.86 -21.09
CA SER A 853 -1.26 -10.32 -21.02
C SER A 853 -2.30 -11.05 -21.87
N ARG A 854 -3.58 -10.64 -21.83
CA ARG A 854 -4.66 -11.17 -22.67
C ARG A 854 -4.41 -10.90 -24.15
N VAL A 855 -3.98 -9.69 -24.52
CA VAL A 855 -3.58 -9.34 -25.89
C VAL A 855 -2.39 -10.19 -26.34
N HIS A 856 -1.38 -10.40 -25.49
CA HIS A 856 -0.26 -11.31 -25.81
C HIS A 856 -0.73 -12.75 -26.04
N LYS A 857 -1.65 -13.27 -25.23
CA LYS A 857 -2.25 -14.60 -25.44
C LYS A 857 -2.94 -14.67 -26.81
N TYR A 858 -3.80 -13.70 -27.14
CA TYR A 858 -4.43 -13.64 -28.46
C TYR A 858 -3.43 -13.52 -29.60
N ILE A 859 -2.36 -12.72 -29.47
CA ILE A 859 -1.27 -12.66 -30.46
C ILE A 859 -0.64 -14.05 -30.64
N THR A 860 -0.32 -14.77 -29.56
CA THR A 860 0.25 -16.12 -29.66
C THR A 860 -0.72 -17.14 -30.27
N GLU A 861 -2.02 -17.03 -30.01
CA GLU A 861 -3.04 -17.87 -30.65
C GLU A 861 -3.19 -17.55 -32.13
N VAL A 862 -3.21 -16.27 -32.50
CA VAL A 862 -3.24 -15.81 -33.89
C VAL A 862 -1.99 -16.30 -34.63
N SER A 863 -0.78 -16.08 -34.10
CA SER A 863 0.45 -16.58 -34.75
C SER A 863 0.52 -18.11 -34.85
N ARG A 864 -0.11 -18.84 -33.93
CA ARG A 864 -0.29 -20.30 -34.05
C ARG A 864 -1.23 -20.65 -35.23
N TRP A 865 -2.32 -19.93 -35.41
CA TRP A 865 -3.23 -20.10 -36.55
C TRP A 865 -2.61 -19.64 -37.87
N GLU A 866 -1.90 -18.51 -37.90
CA GLU A 866 -1.13 -18.01 -39.04
C GLU A 866 -0.02 -18.99 -39.47
N SER A 867 0.50 -19.80 -38.54
CA SER A 867 1.45 -20.88 -38.87
C SER A 867 0.75 -22.17 -39.34
N LEU A 868 -0.46 -22.45 -38.84
CA LEU A 868 -1.22 -23.66 -39.17
C LEU A 868 -1.97 -23.53 -40.51
N MET A 869 -2.49 -22.35 -40.84
CA MET A 869 -3.17 -22.05 -42.11
C MET A 869 -2.32 -22.39 -43.34
N PRO A 870 -1.08 -21.90 -43.53
CA PRO A 870 -0.26 -22.26 -44.68
C PRO A 870 0.13 -23.74 -44.69
N ALA A 871 0.24 -24.40 -43.53
CA ALA A 871 0.41 -25.85 -43.49
C ALA A 871 -0.83 -26.59 -44.04
N LYS A 872 -2.04 -26.13 -43.70
CA LYS A 872 -3.29 -26.70 -44.25
C LYS A 872 -3.57 -26.31 -45.69
N GLU A 873 -3.16 -25.12 -46.13
CA GLU A 873 -3.20 -24.73 -47.55
C GLU A 873 -2.22 -25.57 -48.37
N ASN A 874 -1.01 -25.85 -47.84
CA ASN A 874 -0.08 -26.78 -48.47
C ASN A 874 -0.62 -28.22 -48.50
N GLU A 875 -1.21 -28.74 -47.41
CA GLU A 875 -1.87 -30.05 -47.43
C GLU A 875 -3.01 -30.12 -48.47
N ASN A 876 -3.84 -29.07 -48.56
CA ASN A 876 -4.90 -28.97 -49.56
C ASN A 876 -4.36 -28.86 -50.99
N LYS A 877 -3.26 -28.13 -51.19
CA LYS A 877 -2.58 -28.03 -52.48
C LYS A 877 -1.97 -29.35 -52.89
N ASP A 878 -1.23 -30.02 -52.00
CA ASP A 878 -0.72 -31.38 -52.22
C ASP A 878 -1.83 -32.36 -52.58
N LEU A 879 -3.00 -32.24 -51.93
CA LEU A 879 -4.18 -33.06 -52.24
C LEU A 879 -4.79 -32.72 -53.60
N LEU A 880 -4.87 -31.42 -53.96
CA LEU A 880 -5.34 -30.96 -55.26
C LEU A 880 -4.40 -31.40 -56.39
N ASP A 881 -3.08 -31.27 -56.21
CA ASP A 881 -2.06 -31.69 -57.16
C ASP A 881 -2.11 -33.23 -57.36
N ARG A 882 -2.38 -34.00 -56.28
CA ARG A 882 -2.67 -35.45 -56.39
C ARG A 882 -3.97 -35.73 -57.13
N PHE A 883 -5.04 -34.98 -56.89
CA PHE A 883 -6.30 -35.13 -57.63
C PHE A 883 -6.13 -34.80 -59.12
N GLN A 884 -5.41 -33.73 -59.46
CA GLN A 884 -5.07 -33.36 -60.84
C GLN A 884 -4.23 -34.46 -61.51
N MET A 885 -3.18 -34.95 -60.85
CA MET A 885 -2.34 -36.03 -61.39
C MET A 885 -3.13 -37.34 -61.58
N LEU A 886 -4.04 -37.67 -60.66
CA LEU A 886 -4.97 -38.80 -60.82
C LEU A 886 -5.98 -38.57 -61.95
N HIS A 887 -6.47 -37.33 -62.12
CA HIS A 887 -7.40 -36.97 -63.18
C HIS A 887 -6.74 -37.05 -64.56
N SER A 888 -5.57 -36.44 -64.76
CA SER A 888 -4.81 -36.57 -66.01
C SER A 888 -4.39 -38.02 -66.30
N ARG A 889 -4.10 -38.82 -65.27
CA ARG A 889 -3.89 -40.26 -65.45
C ARG A 889 -5.17 -41.00 -65.85
N ALA A 890 -6.34 -40.55 -65.39
CA ALA A 890 -7.63 -41.10 -65.82
C ALA A 890 -7.97 -40.68 -67.26
N GLU A 891 -7.71 -39.43 -67.64
CA GLU A 891 -7.80 -38.93 -69.03
C GLU A 891 -6.87 -39.71 -69.96
N ASP A 892 -5.61 -39.95 -69.57
CA ASP A 892 -4.65 -40.81 -70.30
C ASP A 892 -5.19 -42.23 -70.53
N TRP A 893 -5.90 -42.79 -69.54
CA TRP A 893 -6.53 -44.12 -69.66
C TRP A 893 -7.79 -44.09 -70.50
N GLU A 894 -8.58 -43.01 -70.43
CA GLU A 894 -9.77 -42.82 -71.27
C GLU A 894 -9.37 -42.64 -72.74
N ILE A 895 -8.35 -41.84 -73.03
CA ILE A 895 -7.78 -41.69 -74.39
C ILE A 895 -7.27 -43.04 -74.91
N LYS A 896 -6.57 -43.83 -74.07
CA LYS A 896 -6.13 -45.19 -74.46
C LYS A 896 -7.32 -46.14 -74.70
N ALA A 897 -8.39 -46.02 -73.92
CA ALA A 897 -9.60 -46.81 -74.11
C ALA A 897 -10.31 -46.42 -75.41
N GLN A 898 -10.48 -45.12 -75.69
CA GLN A 898 -11.04 -44.60 -76.93
C GLN A 898 -10.17 -45.00 -78.15
N GLN A 899 -8.84 -44.96 -78.03
CA GLN A 899 -7.93 -45.44 -79.08
C GLN A 899 -8.14 -46.94 -79.33
N ALA A 900 -8.16 -47.77 -78.28
CA ALA A 900 -8.39 -49.20 -78.39
C ALA A 900 -9.80 -49.54 -78.94
N GLU A 901 -10.82 -48.72 -78.63
CA GLU A 901 -12.16 -48.83 -79.20
C GLU A 901 -12.19 -48.44 -80.69
N GLY A 902 -11.41 -47.43 -81.08
CA GLY A 902 -11.17 -47.05 -82.48
C GLY A 902 -10.47 -48.15 -83.28
N GLU A 903 -9.39 -48.72 -82.74
CA GLU A 903 -8.67 -49.87 -83.31
C GLU A 903 -9.60 -51.10 -83.41
N SER A 904 -10.34 -51.42 -82.35
CA SER A 904 -11.35 -52.49 -82.33
C SER A 904 -12.47 -52.26 -83.36
N SER A 905 -12.92 -51.02 -83.54
CA SER A 905 -13.90 -50.67 -84.57
C SER A 905 -13.32 -50.77 -85.98
N SER A 906 -12.03 -50.44 -86.18
CA SER A 906 -11.33 -50.67 -87.46
C SER A 906 -11.28 -52.16 -87.78
N VAL A 907 -10.78 -52.98 -86.85
CA VAL A 907 -10.72 -54.45 -87.01
C VAL A 907 -12.11 -55.04 -87.24
N ARG A 908 -13.15 -54.53 -86.56
CA ARG A 908 -14.55 -54.94 -86.78
C ARG A 908 -15.05 -54.58 -88.18
N LEU A 909 -14.67 -53.44 -88.73
CA LEU A 909 -15.00 -53.06 -90.12
C LEU A 909 -14.25 -53.94 -91.14
N GLU A 910 -12.97 -54.22 -90.91
CA GLU A 910 -12.18 -55.16 -91.72
C GLU A 910 -12.79 -56.58 -91.71
N LEU A 911 -13.18 -57.08 -90.54
CA LEU A 911 -13.87 -58.37 -90.39
C LEU A 911 -15.23 -58.39 -91.10
N LEU A 912 -15.98 -57.29 -91.08
CA LEU A 912 -17.24 -57.17 -91.84
C LEU A 912 -16.99 -57.17 -93.35
N SER A 913 -15.93 -56.51 -93.84
CA SER A 913 -15.51 -56.54 -95.25
C SER A 913 -15.11 -57.96 -95.68
N ILE A 914 -14.32 -58.64 -94.87
CA ILE A 914 -13.92 -60.04 -95.12
C ILE A 914 -15.16 -60.95 -95.09
N ASP A 915 -16.16 -60.69 -94.24
CA ASP A 915 -17.40 -61.47 -94.27
C ASP A 915 -18.29 -61.17 -95.49
N THR A 916 -18.33 -59.93 -95.99
CA THR A 916 -18.98 -59.64 -97.28
C THR A 916 -18.29 -60.36 -98.43
N ASP A 917 -16.96 -60.33 -98.49
CA ASP A 917 -16.18 -61.04 -99.52
C ASP A 917 -16.38 -62.56 -99.41
N ARG A 918 -16.40 -63.10 -98.19
CA ARG A 918 -16.70 -64.51 -97.90
C ARG A 918 -18.15 -64.89 -98.23
N ARG A 919 -19.09 -63.94 -98.23
CA ARG A 919 -20.47 -64.16 -98.72
C ARG A 919 -20.49 -64.18 -100.24
N HIS A 920 -19.86 -63.23 -100.91
CA HIS A 920 -19.76 -63.23 -102.38
C HIS A 920 -19.03 -64.45 -102.94
N LEU A 921 -17.97 -64.92 -102.26
CA LEU A 921 -17.30 -66.18 -102.62
C LEU A 921 -18.21 -67.39 -102.41
N ARG A 922 -19.03 -67.43 -101.34
CA ARG A 922 -20.04 -68.48 -101.15
C ARG A 922 -21.13 -68.43 -102.22
N GLU A 923 -21.69 -67.26 -102.51
CA GLU A 923 -22.66 -67.05 -103.60
C GLU A 923 -22.09 -67.50 -104.96
N ARG A 924 -20.80 -67.26 -105.21
CA ARG A 924 -20.13 -67.74 -106.43
C ARG A 924 -19.95 -69.26 -106.44
N VAL A 925 -19.66 -69.89 -105.31
CA VAL A 925 -19.64 -71.35 -105.17
C VAL A 925 -21.04 -71.93 -105.40
N ASP A 926 -22.08 -71.41 -104.74
CA ASP A 926 -23.47 -71.84 -104.90
C ASP A 926 -23.96 -71.72 -106.36
N LEU A 927 -23.49 -70.71 -107.10
CA LEU A 927 -23.75 -70.56 -108.54
C LEU A 927 -23.03 -71.63 -109.38
N LEU A 928 -21.75 -71.89 -109.11
CA LEU A 928 -20.99 -72.95 -109.77
C LEU A 928 -21.56 -74.35 -109.45
N GLU A 929 -22.03 -74.57 -108.22
CA GLU A 929 -22.71 -75.81 -107.82
C GLU A 929 -24.04 -75.98 -108.58
N LYS A 930 -24.79 -74.90 -108.83
CA LYS A 930 -26.00 -74.94 -109.69
C LYS A 930 -25.65 -75.23 -111.14
N GLU A 931 -24.64 -74.58 -111.71
CA GLU A 931 -24.13 -74.89 -113.06
C GLU A 931 -23.74 -76.39 -113.17
N ILE A 932 -23.07 -76.94 -112.15
CA ILE A 932 -22.75 -78.38 -112.07
C ILE A 932 -24.01 -79.25 -111.99
N HIS A 933 -25.02 -78.88 -111.18
CA HIS A 933 -26.28 -79.62 -111.12
C HIS A 933 -27.06 -79.57 -112.45
N GLU A 934 -27.04 -78.44 -113.17
CA GLU A 934 -27.62 -78.33 -114.51
C GLU A 934 -26.89 -79.24 -115.52
N HIS A 935 -25.56 -79.30 -115.46
CA HIS A 935 -24.77 -80.25 -116.24
C HIS A 935 -25.05 -81.72 -115.88
N ILE A 936 -25.23 -82.05 -114.59
CA ILE A 936 -25.63 -83.40 -114.13
C ILE A 936 -27.02 -83.75 -114.65
N ASN A 937 -27.98 -82.82 -114.63
CA ASN A 937 -29.34 -83.04 -115.15
C ASN A 937 -29.32 -83.24 -116.68
N ALA A 938 -28.50 -82.46 -117.40
CA ALA A 938 -28.28 -82.68 -118.84
C ALA A 938 -27.64 -84.05 -119.12
N HIS A 939 -26.68 -84.48 -118.31
CA HIS A 939 -26.07 -85.80 -118.41
C HIS A 939 -27.09 -86.93 -118.18
N HIS A 940 -27.97 -86.83 -117.18
CA HIS A 940 -29.05 -87.79 -116.97
C HIS A 940 -30.06 -87.82 -118.14
N ALA A 941 -30.31 -86.67 -118.77
CA ALA A 941 -31.14 -86.61 -119.98
C ALA A 941 -30.47 -87.33 -121.17
N TYR A 942 -29.16 -87.16 -121.37
CA TYR A 942 -28.40 -87.91 -122.38
C TYR A 942 -28.35 -89.41 -122.06
N GLU A 943 -28.14 -89.83 -120.81
CA GLU A 943 -28.20 -91.24 -120.40
C GLU A 943 -29.59 -91.86 -120.61
N SER A 944 -30.66 -91.08 -120.40
CA SER A 944 -32.03 -91.51 -120.66
C SER A 944 -32.28 -91.69 -122.17
N GLN A 945 -31.74 -90.80 -123.02
CA GLN A 945 -31.76 -90.99 -124.47
C GLN A 945 -30.99 -92.23 -124.90
N ILE A 946 -29.76 -92.43 -124.41
CA ILE A 946 -28.94 -93.62 -124.68
C ILE A 946 -29.69 -94.88 -124.24
N SER A 947 -30.26 -94.89 -123.04
CA SER A 947 -31.07 -96.00 -122.53
C SER A 947 -32.31 -96.30 -123.38
N SER A 948 -32.91 -95.27 -124.00
CA SER A 948 -34.01 -95.47 -124.96
C SER A 948 -33.53 -96.08 -126.27
N MET A 949 -32.37 -95.67 -126.78
CA MET A 949 -31.76 -96.23 -127.98
C MET A 949 -31.31 -97.68 -127.79
N VAL A 950 -30.73 -98.01 -126.63
CA VAL A 950 -30.39 -99.40 -126.25
C VAL A 950 -31.65 -100.28 -126.21
N LYS A 951 -32.76 -99.79 -125.65
CA LYS A 951 -34.06 -100.50 -125.66
C LYS A 951 -34.65 -100.65 -127.07
N ALA A 952 -34.38 -99.73 -127.99
CA ALA A 952 -34.78 -99.86 -129.39
C ALA A 952 -33.90 -100.87 -130.16
N MET A 953 -32.58 -100.85 -129.92
CA MET A 953 -31.64 -101.84 -130.48
C MET A 953 -31.99 -103.26 -130.04
N ALA A 954 -32.25 -103.47 -128.74
CA ALA A 954 -32.63 -104.78 -128.21
C ALA A 954 -33.89 -105.38 -128.88
N ARG A 955 -34.86 -104.54 -129.29
CA ARG A 955 -36.05 -105.00 -130.02
C ARG A 955 -35.70 -105.46 -131.44
N LEU A 956 -34.82 -104.75 -132.13
CA LEU A 956 -34.34 -105.14 -133.47
C LEU A 956 -33.49 -106.42 -133.40
N GLU A 957 -32.71 -106.61 -132.34
CA GLU A 957 -31.95 -107.85 -132.07
C GLU A 957 -32.90 -109.04 -131.77
N GLU A 958 -34.04 -108.81 -131.12
CA GLU A 958 -35.05 -109.84 -130.84
C GLU A 958 -35.80 -110.26 -132.11
N GLU A 959 -36.17 -109.31 -132.98
CA GLU A 959 -36.73 -109.58 -134.31
C GLU A 959 -35.74 -110.37 -135.19
N LEU A 960 -34.45 -110.02 -135.14
CA LEU A 960 -33.40 -110.74 -135.86
C LEU A 960 -33.25 -112.19 -135.35
N ARG A 961 -33.26 -112.40 -134.02
CA ARG A 961 -33.24 -113.76 -133.44
C ARG A 961 -34.48 -114.57 -133.78
N HIS A 962 -35.65 -113.95 -133.96
CA HIS A 962 -36.85 -114.69 -134.37
C HIS A 962 -36.70 -115.26 -135.80
N ILE A 963 -36.11 -114.50 -136.73
CA ILE A 963 -35.79 -114.95 -138.09
C ILE A 963 -34.71 -116.04 -138.09
N GLU A 964 -33.69 -115.92 -137.23
CA GLU A 964 -32.64 -116.95 -137.08
C GLU A 964 -33.20 -118.28 -136.55
N ASN A 965 -34.19 -118.25 -135.66
CA ASN A 965 -34.85 -119.46 -135.15
C ASN A 965 -35.69 -120.18 -136.22
N GLU A 966 -36.40 -119.46 -137.09
CA GLU A 966 -37.13 -120.05 -138.21
C GLU A 966 -36.18 -120.69 -139.23
N LYS A 967 -35.04 -120.04 -139.49
CA LYS A 967 -33.95 -120.60 -140.30
C LYS A 967 -33.35 -121.87 -139.67
N ALA A 968 -33.23 -121.93 -138.35
CA ALA A 968 -32.74 -123.11 -137.63
C ALA A 968 -33.71 -124.30 -137.72
N ALA A 969 -35.03 -124.07 -137.70
CA ALA A 969 -36.03 -125.13 -137.87
C ALA A 969 -35.90 -125.83 -139.23
N VAL A 970 -35.81 -125.06 -140.34
CA VAL A 970 -35.63 -125.62 -141.69
C VAL A 970 -34.30 -126.36 -141.86
N LEU A 971 -33.25 -125.93 -141.13
CA LEU A 971 -31.97 -126.65 -141.09
C LEU A 971 -32.05 -127.98 -140.31
N ASN A 972 -32.95 -128.12 -139.34
CA ASN A 972 -33.18 -129.38 -138.63
C ASN A 972 -33.95 -130.41 -139.46
N ASP A 973 -34.90 -129.98 -140.28
CA ASP A 973 -35.55 -130.87 -141.26
C ASP A 973 -34.56 -131.35 -142.34
N LEU A 974 -33.56 -130.53 -142.67
CA LEU A 974 -32.46 -130.90 -143.56
C LEU A 974 -31.37 -131.77 -142.88
N SER A 975 -31.25 -131.74 -141.55
CA SER A 975 -30.27 -132.55 -140.80
C SER A 975 -30.78 -133.96 -140.50
N SER A 976 -32.08 -134.15 -140.25
CA SER A 976 -32.69 -135.49 -140.12
C SER A 976 -32.55 -136.35 -141.38
N LEU A 977 -32.64 -135.72 -142.57
CA LEU A 977 -32.32 -136.34 -143.86
C LEU A 977 -30.82 -136.68 -144.03
N ARG A 978 -29.93 -136.00 -143.30
CA ARG A 978 -28.48 -136.29 -143.28
C ARG A 978 -28.11 -137.36 -142.25
N GLU A 979 -28.84 -137.49 -141.14
CA GLU A 979 -28.62 -138.56 -140.14
C GLU A 979 -28.85 -139.96 -140.69
N LEU A 980 -29.73 -140.13 -141.69
CA LEU A 980 -29.89 -141.40 -142.40
C LEU A 980 -28.65 -141.75 -143.25
N CYS A 981 -27.99 -140.76 -143.84
CA CYS A 981 -26.72 -140.93 -144.56
C CYS A 981 -25.54 -141.18 -143.60
N ILE A 982 -25.54 -140.54 -142.43
CA ILE A 982 -24.50 -140.73 -141.39
C ILE A 982 -24.49 -142.18 -140.86
N LYS A 983 -25.61 -142.91 -140.91
CA LYS A 983 -25.66 -144.36 -140.61
C LYS A 983 -25.05 -145.26 -141.69
N LEU A 984 -24.72 -144.72 -142.87
CA LEU A 984 -23.92 -145.37 -143.90
C LEU A 984 -22.44 -144.96 -143.79
N ASP A 985 -22.15 -143.68 -143.52
CA ASP A 985 -20.76 -143.21 -143.28
C ASP A 985 -20.15 -143.78 -141.98
N SER A 986 -20.95 -144.17 -140.98
CA SER A 986 -20.44 -144.87 -139.78
C SER A 986 -19.84 -146.26 -140.08
N GLY A 987 -20.17 -146.88 -141.22
CA GLY A 987 -19.48 -148.06 -141.74
C GLY A 987 -18.14 -147.76 -142.41
N LYS A 988 -17.91 -146.51 -142.82
CA LYS A 988 -16.68 -146.02 -143.46
C LYS A 988 -15.67 -145.53 -142.43
N ASP A 989 -16.11 -144.84 -141.37
CA ASP A 989 -15.19 -144.30 -140.36
C ASP A 989 -14.60 -145.33 -139.37
N LEU A 990 -15.13 -146.55 -139.35
CA LEU A 990 -14.48 -147.70 -138.71
C LEU A 990 -13.12 -148.03 -139.38
N MET A 991 -12.93 -147.68 -140.65
CA MET A 991 -11.62 -147.75 -141.34
C MET A 991 -10.76 -146.51 -141.04
N THR A 992 -11.36 -145.32 -140.91
CA THR A 992 -10.63 -144.07 -140.62
C THR A 992 -10.00 -144.06 -139.21
N GLN A 993 -10.62 -144.73 -138.22
CA GLN A 993 -10.02 -144.93 -136.89
C GLN A 993 -8.76 -145.82 -136.89
N GLN A 994 -8.55 -146.67 -137.91
CA GLN A 994 -7.28 -147.40 -138.10
C GLN A 994 -6.16 -146.49 -138.65
N LEU A 995 -6.50 -145.35 -139.27
CA LEU A 995 -5.54 -144.40 -139.84
C LEU A 995 -5.10 -143.33 -138.82
N ASN A 996 -6.04 -142.82 -138.02
CA ASN A 996 -5.72 -141.74 -137.06
C ASN A 996 -5.01 -142.25 -135.79
N SER A 997 -5.18 -143.53 -135.42
CA SER A 997 -4.33 -144.19 -134.43
C SER A 997 -2.85 -144.25 -134.90
N LYS A 998 -2.62 -144.53 -136.19
CA LYS A 998 -1.29 -144.45 -136.81
C LYS A 998 -0.68 -143.04 -136.85
N SER A 999 -1.51 -141.99 -136.85
CA SER A 999 -1.02 -140.59 -136.89
C SER A 999 -0.39 -140.11 -135.58
N LEU A 1000 -0.95 -140.51 -134.41
CA LEU A 1000 -0.36 -140.13 -133.11
C LEU A 1000 0.69 -141.14 -132.60
N GLU A 1001 0.65 -142.39 -133.08
CA GLU A 1001 1.88 -143.22 -133.08
C GLU A 1001 3.01 -142.49 -133.80
N LEU A 1002 2.71 -141.79 -134.92
CA LEU A 1002 3.68 -140.99 -135.65
C LEU A 1002 4.19 -139.79 -134.83
N GLU A 1003 3.34 -138.99 -134.16
CA GLU A 1003 3.84 -137.88 -133.33
C GLU A 1003 4.69 -138.34 -132.13
N LYS A 1004 4.29 -139.42 -131.43
CA LYS A 1004 5.14 -140.02 -130.39
C LYS A 1004 6.43 -140.57 -130.99
N ALA A 1005 6.36 -141.22 -132.15
CA ALA A 1005 7.52 -141.60 -132.93
C ALA A 1005 8.31 -140.39 -133.48
N THR A 1006 7.77 -139.16 -133.56
CA THR A 1006 8.55 -137.96 -133.96
C THR A 1006 9.38 -137.40 -132.80
N ALA A 1007 8.86 -137.45 -131.57
CA ALA A 1007 9.60 -137.07 -130.36
C ALA A 1007 10.60 -138.17 -129.94
N GLU A 1008 10.19 -139.44 -130.05
CA GLU A 1008 11.13 -140.57 -130.01
C GLU A 1008 12.12 -140.49 -131.18
N LEU A 1009 11.75 -140.02 -132.38
CA LEU A 1009 12.70 -139.67 -133.45
C LEU A 1009 13.54 -138.45 -133.12
N GLU A 1010 13.21 -137.59 -132.15
CA GLU A 1010 14.07 -136.47 -131.77
C GLU A 1010 15.13 -136.87 -130.75
N ASN A 1011 14.78 -137.77 -129.82
CA ASN A 1011 15.76 -138.47 -128.99
C ASN A 1011 16.54 -139.54 -129.76
N ILE A 1012 15.92 -140.31 -130.65
CA ILE A 1012 16.61 -141.17 -131.61
C ILE A 1012 17.33 -140.31 -132.65
N LYS A 1013 16.98 -139.04 -132.90
CA LYS A 1013 17.83 -138.11 -133.70
C LYS A 1013 19.02 -137.65 -132.88
N SER A 1014 18.94 -137.42 -131.57
CA SER A 1014 20.09 -137.00 -130.76
C SER A 1014 21.02 -138.19 -130.45
N GLU A 1015 20.46 -139.38 -130.20
CA GLU A 1015 21.18 -140.65 -130.25
C GLU A 1015 21.68 -140.95 -131.67
N SER A 1016 20.94 -140.61 -132.73
CA SER A 1016 21.43 -140.66 -134.12
C SER A 1016 22.43 -139.55 -134.41
N GLU A 1017 22.51 -138.45 -133.67
CA GLU A 1017 23.56 -137.42 -133.79
C GLU A 1017 24.83 -137.91 -133.10
N LEU A 1018 24.69 -138.65 -132.01
CA LEU A 1018 25.78 -139.30 -131.29
C LEU A 1018 26.28 -140.53 -132.06
N PHE A 1019 25.37 -141.36 -132.57
CA PHE A 1019 25.63 -142.39 -133.57
C PHE A 1019 26.03 -141.83 -134.93
N LYS A 1020 25.68 -140.59 -135.35
CA LYS A 1020 26.24 -139.89 -136.54
C LYS A 1020 27.56 -139.20 -136.22
N LYS A 1021 27.96 -139.07 -134.96
CA LYS A 1021 29.35 -138.75 -134.60
C LYS A 1021 30.16 -140.04 -134.64
N GLN A 1022 29.63 -141.12 -134.07
CA GLN A 1022 30.15 -142.48 -134.23
C GLN A 1022 30.09 -142.99 -135.68
N LEU A 1023 29.19 -142.44 -136.51
CA LEU A 1023 29.00 -142.69 -137.95
C LEU A 1023 29.35 -141.47 -138.80
N THR A 1024 30.04 -140.48 -138.24
CA THR A 1024 31.00 -139.66 -138.99
C THR A 1024 32.41 -140.14 -138.74
N SER A 1025 32.69 -140.86 -137.65
CA SER A 1025 33.81 -141.81 -137.60
C SER A 1025 33.53 -143.06 -138.45
N GLU A 1026 32.34 -143.69 -138.41
CA GLU A 1026 32.00 -144.76 -139.37
C GLU A 1026 31.74 -144.21 -140.77
N ARG A 1027 31.45 -142.90 -140.99
CA ARG A 1027 31.58 -142.29 -142.33
C ARG A 1027 32.98 -141.73 -142.59
N GLN A 1028 33.95 -141.83 -141.69
CA GLN A 1028 35.36 -141.63 -142.03
C GLN A 1028 35.99 -142.98 -142.39
N THR A 1029 35.62 -144.07 -141.70
CA THR A 1029 35.94 -145.45 -142.13
C THR A 1029 35.16 -145.82 -143.39
N ILE A 1030 33.87 -145.51 -143.49
CA ILE A 1030 33.08 -145.70 -144.73
C ILE A 1030 33.55 -144.72 -145.79
N LYS A 1031 34.00 -143.48 -145.53
CA LYS A 1031 34.61 -142.64 -146.59
C LYS A 1031 36.02 -143.11 -146.98
N ASN A 1032 36.73 -143.82 -146.11
CA ASN A 1032 37.93 -144.59 -146.49
C ASN A 1032 37.54 -145.86 -147.28
N LEU A 1033 36.44 -146.54 -146.95
CA LEU A 1033 35.90 -147.70 -147.68
C LEU A 1033 35.11 -147.32 -148.93
N GLU A 1034 34.68 -146.07 -149.10
CA GLU A 1034 34.10 -145.42 -150.28
C GLU A 1034 35.21 -144.79 -151.09
N SER A 1035 36.35 -144.43 -150.50
CA SER A 1035 37.59 -144.24 -151.28
C SER A 1035 38.06 -145.60 -151.82
N LEU A 1036 37.95 -146.67 -151.05
CA LEU A 1036 38.24 -148.04 -151.48
C LEU A 1036 37.16 -148.64 -152.41
N LEU A 1037 35.88 -148.31 -152.23
CA LEU A 1037 34.75 -148.76 -153.07
C LEU A 1037 34.49 -147.81 -154.23
N ALA A 1038 34.93 -146.56 -154.22
CA ALA A 1038 35.01 -145.74 -155.43
C ALA A 1038 36.25 -146.16 -156.22
N THR A 1039 37.42 -146.41 -155.61
CA THR A 1039 38.53 -147.01 -156.38
C THR A 1039 38.26 -148.47 -156.80
N ASN A 1040 37.33 -149.19 -156.15
CA ASN A 1040 36.87 -150.51 -156.60
C ASN A 1040 35.62 -150.46 -157.49
N ARG A 1041 34.78 -149.40 -157.45
CA ARG A 1041 33.67 -149.21 -158.39
C ARG A 1041 34.02 -148.40 -159.61
N ASP A 1042 35.03 -147.54 -159.57
CA ASP A 1042 35.70 -147.07 -160.78
C ASP A 1042 36.36 -148.26 -161.48
N LYS A 1043 36.88 -149.27 -160.74
CA LYS A 1043 37.25 -150.57 -161.33
C LYS A 1043 36.04 -151.39 -161.80
N GLU A 1044 34.97 -151.48 -161.02
CA GLU A 1044 33.71 -152.18 -161.38
C GLU A 1044 32.96 -151.46 -162.52
N PHE A 1045 33.29 -150.20 -162.82
CA PHE A 1045 32.77 -149.38 -163.91
C PHE A 1045 33.70 -149.39 -165.13
N HIS A 1046 35.02 -149.54 -164.93
CA HIS A 1046 35.88 -150.12 -165.97
C HIS A 1046 35.42 -151.57 -166.31
N SER A 1047 34.78 -152.26 -165.36
CA SER A 1047 34.03 -153.50 -165.62
C SER A 1047 32.62 -153.29 -166.19
N HIS A 1048 31.96 -152.13 -166.02
CA HIS A 1048 30.78 -151.75 -166.81
C HIS A 1048 31.11 -151.68 -168.30
N LEU A 1049 32.35 -151.31 -168.67
CA LEU A 1049 32.75 -151.22 -170.07
C LEU A 1049 33.07 -152.62 -170.64
N THR A 1050 33.91 -153.40 -169.96
CA THR A 1050 34.32 -154.74 -170.42
C THR A 1050 33.24 -155.82 -170.26
N SER A 1051 32.36 -155.73 -169.26
CA SER A 1051 31.20 -156.62 -169.18
C SER A 1051 30.13 -156.30 -170.24
N HIS A 1052 30.09 -155.05 -170.73
CA HIS A 1052 29.20 -154.69 -171.84
C HIS A 1052 29.79 -155.11 -173.19
N GLU A 1053 31.12 -155.14 -173.34
CA GLU A 1053 31.77 -155.91 -174.43
C GLU A 1053 31.41 -157.41 -174.33
N LYS A 1054 31.33 -157.98 -173.12
CA LYS A 1054 30.83 -159.36 -172.92
C LYS A 1054 29.33 -159.54 -173.20
N ASP A 1055 28.48 -158.53 -173.00
CA ASP A 1055 27.09 -158.58 -173.49
C ASP A 1055 27.06 -158.79 -175.00
N THR A 1056 27.96 -158.15 -175.76
CA THR A 1056 28.05 -158.33 -177.22
C THR A 1056 28.59 -159.71 -177.64
N GLU A 1057 29.55 -160.28 -176.91
CA GLU A 1057 30.09 -161.63 -177.18
C GLU A 1057 29.12 -162.75 -176.75
N ILE A 1058 28.41 -162.57 -175.63
CA ILE A 1058 27.37 -163.52 -175.18
C ILE A 1058 26.12 -163.41 -176.05
N GLN A 1059 25.85 -162.28 -176.72
CA GLN A 1059 24.86 -162.23 -177.81
C GLN A 1059 25.25 -163.10 -179.01
N LEU A 1060 26.54 -163.18 -179.36
CA LEU A 1060 27.04 -164.12 -180.39
C LEU A 1060 26.95 -165.59 -179.93
N LEU A 1061 27.12 -165.89 -178.63
CA LEU A 1061 26.92 -167.24 -178.09
C LEU A 1061 25.45 -167.62 -177.91
N LYS A 1062 24.54 -166.64 -177.72
CA LYS A 1062 23.07 -166.83 -177.79
C LYS A 1062 22.62 -167.36 -179.15
N GLU A 1063 23.39 -167.18 -180.23
CA GLU A 1063 23.06 -167.77 -181.54
C GLU A 1063 23.61 -169.20 -181.70
N LYS A 1064 24.73 -169.54 -181.06
CA LYS A 1064 25.27 -170.92 -181.06
C LYS A 1064 24.55 -171.87 -180.08
N LEU A 1065 24.23 -171.42 -178.87
CA LEU A 1065 23.62 -172.30 -177.85
C LEU A 1065 22.19 -172.69 -178.22
N ASN A 1066 21.41 -171.75 -178.76
CA ASN A 1066 20.08 -172.05 -179.32
C ASN A 1066 20.13 -173.08 -180.47
N LEU A 1067 21.22 -173.12 -181.24
CA LEU A 1067 21.45 -174.14 -182.27
C LEU A 1067 21.74 -175.54 -181.67
N SER A 1068 22.34 -175.62 -180.48
CA SER A 1068 22.63 -176.89 -179.79
C SER A 1068 21.50 -177.37 -178.86
N GLU A 1069 20.76 -176.49 -178.20
CA GLU A 1069 19.62 -176.91 -177.36
C GLU A 1069 18.41 -177.29 -178.23
N SER A 1070 18.31 -176.77 -179.45
CA SER A 1070 17.45 -177.33 -180.50
C SER A 1070 17.79 -178.80 -180.82
N LYS A 1071 19.07 -179.20 -180.78
CA LYS A 1071 19.48 -180.63 -180.83
C LYS A 1071 19.21 -181.40 -179.53
N LEU A 1072 19.24 -180.73 -178.38
CA LEU A 1072 18.93 -181.37 -177.08
C LEU A 1072 17.41 -181.62 -176.92
N ALA A 1073 16.58 -180.75 -177.51
CA ALA A 1073 15.15 -180.98 -177.71
C ALA A 1073 14.84 -182.16 -178.64
N SER A 1074 15.77 -182.60 -179.51
CA SER A 1074 15.65 -183.90 -180.21
C SER A 1074 16.08 -185.10 -179.36
N GLN A 1075 17.19 -185.03 -178.61
CA GLN A 1075 17.62 -186.14 -177.73
C GLN A 1075 16.71 -186.38 -176.51
N SER A 1076 16.12 -185.32 -175.94
CA SER A 1076 15.21 -185.49 -174.80
C SER A 1076 13.92 -186.24 -175.20
N ARG A 1077 13.46 -186.09 -176.45
CA ARG A 1077 12.37 -186.89 -177.04
C ARG A 1077 12.75 -188.36 -177.30
N GLU A 1078 14.05 -188.63 -177.48
CA GLU A 1078 14.59 -190.00 -177.49
C GLU A 1078 14.55 -190.61 -176.07
N THR A 1079 14.80 -189.78 -175.05
CA THR A 1079 14.68 -190.16 -173.63
C THR A 1079 13.22 -190.43 -173.21
N SER A 1080 12.23 -189.77 -173.85
CA SER A 1080 10.81 -190.08 -173.70
C SER A 1080 10.46 -191.54 -174.07
N MET A 1081 11.18 -192.18 -175.00
CA MET A 1081 10.92 -193.57 -175.36
C MET A 1081 11.57 -194.58 -174.41
N LEU A 1082 12.71 -194.26 -173.79
CA LEU A 1082 13.42 -195.21 -172.92
C LEU A 1082 12.81 -195.30 -171.51
N ARG A 1083 12.32 -194.21 -170.91
CA ARG A 1083 11.69 -194.29 -169.56
C ARG A 1083 10.34 -194.97 -169.56
N ALA A 1084 9.53 -194.79 -170.61
CA ALA A 1084 8.30 -195.56 -170.82
C ALA A 1084 8.56 -197.08 -170.91
N LYS A 1085 9.77 -197.48 -171.31
CA LYS A 1085 10.20 -198.88 -171.41
C LYS A 1085 10.75 -199.46 -170.11
N VAL A 1086 11.01 -198.64 -169.09
CA VAL A 1086 11.55 -199.08 -167.78
C VAL A 1086 10.46 -199.30 -166.74
N THR A 1087 9.45 -198.43 -166.61
CA THR A 1087 8.36 -198.65 -165.65
C THR A 1087 7.33 -199.69 -166.11
N GLN A 1088 7.24 -199.97 -167.42
CA GLN A 1088 6.56 -201.18 -167.93
C GLN A 1088 7.19 -202.44 -167.33
N LEU A 1089 8.53 -202.53 -167.28
CA LEU A 1089 9.25 -203.64 -166.66
C LEU A 1089 9.10 -203.69 -165.13
N GLN A 1090 8.78 -202.58 -164.46
CA GLN A 1090 8.48 -202.58 -163.02
C GLN A 1090 7.09 -203.15 -162.70
N ALA A 1091 6.12 -202.97 -163.61
CA ALA A 1091 4.81 -203.64 -163.51
C ALA A 1091 4.94 -205.17 -163.65
N ASP A 1092 5.87 -205.64 -164.47
CA ASP A 1092 6.18 -207.07 -164.62
C ASP A 1092 6.97 -207.62 -163.40
N TYR A 1093 7.85 -206.81 -162.80
CA TYR A 1093 8.68 -207.20 -161.66
C TYR A 1093 7.89 -207.51 -160.37
N ASP A 1094 7.00 -206.62 -159.91
CA ASP A 1094 6.28 -206.83 -158.64
C ASP A 1094 4.99 -207.68 -158.79
N ASN A 1095 4.54 -207.95 -160.02
CA ASN A 1095 3.64 -209.07 -160.30
C ASN A 1095 4.36 -210.42 -160.08
N LEU A 1096 5.61 -210.57 -160.53
CA LEU A 1096 6.44 -211.75 -160.26
C LEU A 1096 6.72 -211.94 -158.76
N LYS A 1097 6.93 -210.85 -158.02
CA LYS A 1097 7.11 -210.88 -156.56
C LYS A 1097 5.87 -211.39 -155.81
N ARG A 1098 4.68 -211.17 -156.39
CA ARG A 1098 3.39 -211.70 -155.91
C ARG A 1098 3.25 -213.22 -156.07
N GLN A 1099 3.97 -213.83 -157.02
CA GLN A 1099 4.06 -215.30 -157.17
C GLN A 1099 5.19 -215.90 -156.32
N ILE A 1100 6.38 -215.30 -156.32
CA ILE A 1100 7.57 -215.87 -155.66
C ILE A 1100 7.42 -215.88 -154.13
N SER A 1101 6.71 -214.94 -153.53
CA SER A 1101 6.53 -214.88 -152.06
C SER A 1101 5.53 -215.91 -151.51
N SER A 1102 4.59 -216.41 -152.34
CA SER A 1102 3.70 -217.52 -151.96
C SER A 1102 4.35 -218.90 -152.22
N GLU A 1103 5.35 -218.99 -153.09
CA GLU A 1103 6.06 -220.25 -153.37
C GLU A 1103 7.30 -220.46 -152.47
N ARG A 1104 8.10 -219.41 -152.21
CA ARG A 1104 9.26 -219.45 -151.29
C ARG A 1104 8.88 -219.32 -149.80
N TYR A 1105 7.97 -220.15 -149.31
CA TYR A 1105 8.10 -220.63 -147.91
C TYR A 1105 7.45 -221.99 -147.63
N GLU A 1106 6.45 -222.44 -148.41
CA GLU A 1106 6.00 -223.84 -148.31
C GLU A 1106 6.99 -224.85 -148.92
N ARG A 1107 7.70 -224.47 -149.99
CA ARG A 1107 8.23 -225.46 -150.97
C ARG A 1107 9.73 -225.63 -151.10
N GLU A 1108 10.48 -225.04 -150.20
CA GLU A 1108 11.70 -225.63 -149.64
C GLU A 1108 11.71 -225.11 -148.19
N ARG A 1109 11.22 -225.83 -147.15
CA ARG A 1109 11.16 -227.29 -146.97
C ARG A 1109 12.54 -227.90 -147.29
N THR A 1110 12.64 -229.22 -147.43
CA THR A 1110 13.48 -229.90 -148.43
C THR A 1110 14.86 -229.38 -148.86
N ILE A 1111 15.59 -228.78 -147.91
CA ILE A 1111 17.04 -229.02 -147.70
C ILE A 1111 17.34 -230.54 -147.76
N GLN A 1112 16.37 -231.34 -147.32
CA GLN A 1112 16.10 -232.71 -147.79
C GLN A 1112 15.45 -232.67 -149.20
N GLU A 1113 16.16 -232.64 -150.32
CA GLU A 1113 17.31 -233.50 -150.52
C GLU A 1113 18.41 -232.81 -151.35
N MET A 1114 19.59 -232.68 -150.75
CA MET A 1114 20.46 -233.87 -150.61
C MET A 1114 20.71 -234.58 -151.96
N ARG A 1115 21.04 -233.76 -152.95
CA ARG A 1115 22.38 -233.84 -153.60
C ARG A 1115 22.64 -235.09 -154.46
N ARG A 1116 21.66 -235.97 -154.71
CA ARG A 1116 21.99 -237.30 -155.25
C ARG A 1116 22.41 -237.34 -156.72
N HIS A 1117 21.81 -236.54 -157.60
CA HIS A 1117 21.95 -236.74 -159.05
C HIS A 1117 22.19 -235.43 -159.82
N GLY A 1118 23.40 -234.87 -159.67
CA GLY A 1118 23.78 -233.61 -160.33
C GLY A 1118 23.93 -233.70 -161.85
N LEU A 1119 23.58 -232.61 -162.55
CA LEU A 1119 23.82 -232.28 -163.97
C LEU A 1119 23.65 -230.73 -164.14
N PRO A 1120 24.00 -230.11 -165.30
CA PRO A 1120 24.28 -228.66 -165.42
C PRO A 1120 23.30 -227.92 -166.37
N THR A 1121 23.77 -226.85 -167.05
CA THR A 1121 23.14 -226.09 -168.18
C THR A 1121 22.08 -225.02 -167.81
N SER A 1122 21.87 -223.90 -168.53
CA SER A 1122 22.74 -223.09 -169.42
C SER A 1122 22.22 -221.60 -169.53
N PRO A 1123 21.97 -220.92 -170.68
CA PRO A 1123 22.81 -219.80 -171.18
C PRO A 1123 22.11 -218.47 -171.63
N LEU A 1124 22.89 -217.61 -172.33
CA LEU A 1124 22.52 -216.50 -173.28
C LEU A 1124 22.08 -215.15 -172.67
N SER A 1125 22.34 -213.96 -173.25
CA SER A 1125 23.23 -213.48 -174.34
C SER A 1125 23.43 -211.95 -174.15
N SER A 1126 24.59 -211.31 -174.40
CA SER A 1126 25.07 -210.68 -175.66
C SER A 1126 24.15 -209.57 -176.26
N THR A 1127 24.57 -208.47 -176.90
CA THR A 1127 25.90 -207.93 -177.29
C THR A 1127 25.77 -206.46 -177.79
N LEU A 1128 26.91 -205.72 -177.86
CA LEU A 1128 27.40 -204.76 -178.89
C LEU A 1128 26.42 -204.14 -179.93
N LYS A 1129 26.58 -202.90 -180.41
CA LYS A 1129 27.74 -202.29 -181.14
C LYS A 1129 27.66 -200.73 -181.06
N SER A 1130 28.72 -199.92 -180.93
CA SER A 1130 29.94 -199.72 -181.75
C SER A 1130 29.66 -199.12 -183.15
N PRO A 1131 30.59 -198.42 -183.83
CA PRO A 1131 31.69 -197.51 -183.38
C PRO A 1131 32.02 -196.40 -184.44
N ILE A 1132 33.27 -195.85 -184.43
CA ILE A 1132 34.05 -195.35 -185.61
C ILE A 1132 33.54 -194.01 -186.24
N GLN A 1133 34.35 -193.02 -186.63
CA GLN A 1133 35.81 -192.84 -186.87
C GLN A 1133 36.15 -191.33 -186.62
N SER A 1134 37.22 -190.92 -185.93
CA SER A 1134 38.56 -190.63 -186.52
C SER A 1134 38.55 -190.23 -188.01
N PRO A 1135 38.99 -189.00 -188.35
CA PRO A 1135 40.38 -188.86 -188.78
C PRO A 1135 41.07 -187.61 -188.20
N GLU A 1136 42.31 -187.79 -187.75
CA GLU A 1136 43.54 -187.21 -188.35
C GLU A 1136 43.71 -185.71 -188.02
N HIS A 1137 44.59 -185.37 -187.08
CA HIS A 1137 46.05 -185.25 -187.27
C HIS A 1137 46.39 -183.96 -188.07
N ILE A 1138 47.40 -183.17 -187.71
CA ILE A 1138 48.55 -183.45 -186.84
C ILE A 1138 49.11 -182.14 -186.28
N ASN A 1139 49.67 -182.19 -185.06
CA ASN A 1139 50.95 -181.60 -184.61
C ASN A 1139 51.45 -180.22 -185.16
N THR A 1140 52.18 -179.39 -184.42
CA THR A 1140 53.06 -179.68 -183.26
C THR A 1140 53.43 -178.39 -182.55
N SER A 1141 53.40 -178.39 -181.21
CA SER A 1141 54.32 -177.66 -180.31
C SER A 1141 54.75 -176.24 -180.78
N LEU A 1142 56.04 -175.89 -180.62
CA LEU A 1142 56.93 -175.21 -181.59
C LEU A 1142 56.60 -173.80 -182.16
N SER A 1143 55.37 -173.29 -182.16
CA SER A 1143 55.04 -171.97 -182.76
C SER A 1143 53.69 -171.41 -182.27
N GLY A 1144 53.38 -170.12 -182.45
CA GLY A 1144 54.15 -169.05 -183.09
C GLY A 1144 53.31 -167.80 -183.40
N ARG A 1145 53.89 -166.62 -183.09
CA ARG A 1145 53.38 -165.23 -183.24
C ARG A 1145 52.18 -164.81 -182.40
#